data_AF-A0A1B7V5H7-F1
#
_entry.id   AF-A0A1B7V5H7-F1
#
_cell.length_a   1.000
_cell.length_b   1.000
_cell.length_c   1.000
_cell.angle_alpha   90.00
_cell.angle_beta   90.00
_cell.angle_gamma   90.00
#
_symmetry.space_group_name_H-M   'P 1'
#
loop_
_entity.id
_entity.type
_entity.pdbx_description
1 polymer ?
#
loop_
_entity_poly.entity_id
_entity_poly.type
_entity_poly.pdbx_seq_one_letter_code
_entity_poly.pdbx_strand_id
1 'polypeptide(L)'
;MVNSSLVATLYVNPDTGNDANTGSRPSPLKSITSALKQAKASTIIQLASGTYSTANGEVFPLTIPPGVLVVGNEANKGQEMIISGSGEYQSPSFGVQNITFLLLSDASLLGVTVINPAAKGTGVWIESSIPTVANSTFKNCTREGIFITGNAKPGIVDNLFINNKVCGLVIAKNSKGEVLRNVFENNALGIAISDFAAPLVANNQLCANGTAIALSRDAKPVLRRNLITSNTQGGLLIAGNAVPDLGSPQDPADNIFREQGKFDLQNVTDQKIISVGNQLSLPQVIGAIDFIAATADTPSQIGVSSRFADLEGHWAAAFVEALVSKDIISGFPDGTFQPATPITRAQYAALMTKTFQLPESNQLDKFKDVKSDFWAAKAIASAADRGFLKGFPDGTFRPENNLTKIQALVSIVNGLNLSGGNPNVLMVYSDRAQIPSYATSAVTVATQKLLVVNYPQPDQLEPLREITRAEVAVLIYQALVATGQENPLPSAYIVKPETEIPSFSDIVGHWAEPFIRALVSMNLTQGFADGTYQPDQAMSRAQYTALIATAFNPPAKRPSPEFTDIAKDFWAANAIEIAARGGFVGGFSDRTFRPTQNVQRLQVIVSLVNGLGLAATAQKTLTYIDQDKIPEYARTAVTIATQQKIIVNYPDPNLLAPTREATRAEVAAMVYQALVTSQRTKVINSPYVVLHISN
;
A
#
# COMPACT_ATOMS: atom_id res chain seq x y z
N MET A 1 -4.90 -1.78 38.60
CA MET A 1 -5.29 -0.43 38.15
C MET A 1 -4.29 0.01 37.09
N VAL A 2 -4.62 -0.20 35.82
CA VAL A 2 -3.81 0.31 34.69
C VAL A 2 -4.57 1.54 34.19
N ASN A 3 -3.98 2.71 34.37
CA ASN A 3 -4.57 3.99 33.98
C ASN A 3 -4.60 4.06 32.45
N SER A 4 -5.72 3.69 31.84
CA SER A 4 -6.00 3.91 30.42
C SER A 4 -6.38 5.38 30.21
N SER A 5 -5.38 6.23 29.98
CA SER A 5 -5.60 7.63 29.60
C SER A 5 -6.23 7.68 28.20
N LEU A 6 -7.45 8.21 28.10
CA LEU A 6 -8.12 8.53 26.83
C LEU A 6 -7.20 9.41 25.96
N VAL A 7 -7.00 9.03 24.69
CA VAL A 7 -6.38 9.89 23.66
C VAL A 7 -7.32 11.08 23.45
N ALA A 8 -6.92 12.26 23.92
CA ALA A 8 -7.72 13.48 23.78
C ALA A 8 -7.49 14.09 22.40
N THR A 9 -8.55 14.47 21.69
CA THR A 9 -8.46 15.25 20.45
C THR A 9 -8.82 16.71 20.73
N LEU A 10 -7.92 17.62 20.37
CA LEU A 10 -8.14 19.06 20.39
C LEU A 10 -8.34 19.56 18.96
N TYR A 11 -9.49 20.17 18.69
CA TYR A 11 -9.79 20.79 17.40
C TYR A 11 -9.34 22.24 17.40
N VAL A 12 -8.64 22.64 16.34
CA VAL A 12 -8.15 24.01 16.15
C VAL A 12 -8.68 24.55 14.83
N ASN A 13 -9.26 25.75 14.87
CA ASN A 13 -9.72 26.47 13.69
C ASN A 13 -9.34 27.95 13.82
N PRO A 14 -8.47 28.49 12.94
CA PRO A 14 -7.91 29.82 13.10
C PRO A 14 -8.95 30.91 12.82
N ASP A 15 -9.96 30.61 12.01
CA ASP A 15 -10.97 31.58 11.57
C ASP A 15 -12.13 31.65 12.56
N THR A 16 -12.62 30.51 13.03
CA THR A 16 -13.84 30.40 13.87
C THR A 16 -13.60 30.01 15.32
N GLY A 17 -12.39 29.58 15.67
CA GLY A 17 -12.05 29.16 17.03
C GLY A 17 -11.84 30.31 18.02
N ASN A 18 -11.84 29.96 19.31
CA ASN A 18 -11.54 30.85 20.42
C ASN A 18 -10.66 30.12 21.44
N ASP A 19 -9.55 30.71 21.87
CA ASP A 19 -8.60 30.09 22.79
C ASP A 19 -9.09 29.97 24.24
N ALA A 20 -10.23 30.59 24.57
CA ALA A 20 -10.95 30.34 25.82
C ALA A 20 -11.79 29.04 25.77
N ASN A 21 -11.95 28.42 24.59
CA ASN A 21 -12.70 27.18 24.44
C ASN A 21 -11.96 25.96 25.00
N THR A 22 -12.67 24.85 25.16
CA THR A 22 -12.11 23.57 25.61
C THR A 22 -11.41 22.76 24.51
N GLY A 23 -11.47 23.19 23.24
CA GLY A 23 -10.90 22.48 22.11
C GLY A 23 -11.72 21.28 21.63
N SER A 24 -13.01 21.22 21.98
CA SER A 24 -13.93 20.24 21.39
C SER A 24 -14.34 20.62 19.97
N ARG A 25 -14.86 19.67 19.18
CA ARG A 25 -15.27 19.93 17.79
C ARG A 25 -16.27 21.10 17.60
N PRO A 26 -17.33 21.26 18.41
CA PRO A 26 -18.25 22.40 18.28
C PRO A 26 -17.71 23.70 18.88
N SER A 27 -16.63 23.64 19.67
CA SER A 27 -15.99 24.80 20.29
C SER A 27 -14.48 24.67 20.16
N PRO A 28 -13.94 24.82 18.94
CA PRO A 28 -12.53 24.62 18.67
C PRO A 28 -11.68 25.74 19.29
N LEU A 29 -10.43 25.43 19.58
CA LEU A 29 -9.41 26.44 19.89
C LEU A 29 -9.12 27.27 18.66
N LYS A 30 -8.64 28.50 18.84
CA LYS A 30 -8.24 29.37 17.73
C LYS A 30 -6.84 29.03 17.25
N SER A 31 -5.92 28.82 18.19
CA SER A 31 -4.50 28.65 17.92
C SER A 31 -3.98 27.26 18.28
N ILE A 32 -3.00 26.79 17.49
CA ILE A 32 -2.16 25.62 17.78
C ILE A 32 -1.40 25.88 19.09
N THR A 33 -0.98 27.12 19.32
CA THR A 33 -0.37 27.59 20.57
C THR A 33 -1.21 27.23 21.80
N SER A 34 -2.51 27.53 21.78
CA SER A 34 -3.41 27.17 22.89
C SER A 34 -3.58 25.66 23.01
N ALA A 35 -3.68 24.96 21.87
CA ALA A 35 -3.81 23.50 21.85
C ALA A 35 -2.58 22.79 22.45
N LEU A 36 -1.38 23.22 22.09
CA LEU A 36 -0.12 22.66 22.60
C LEU A 36 0.06 22.88 24.10
N LYS A 37 -0.43 24.00 24.65
CA LYS A 37 -0.42 24.25 26.12
C LYS A 37 -1.34 23.28 26.87
N GLN A 38 -2.41 22.80 26.23
CA GLN A 38 -3.38 21.88 26.82
C GLN A 38 -3.04 20.41 26.55
N ALA A 39 -2.20 20.14 25.56
CA ALA A 39 -1.87 18.80 25.12
C ALA A 39 -1.11 18.01 26.18
N LYS A 40 -1.47 16.73 26.30
CA LYS A 40 -0.77 15.73 27.12
C LYS A 40 -0.20 14.66 26.18
N ALA A 41 0.61 13.74 26.72
CA ALA A 41 1.07 12.59 25.95
C ALA A 41 -0.13 11.86 25.30
N SER A 42 0.01 11.49 24.03
CA SER A 42 -1.06 10.89 23.21
C SER A 42 -2.22 11.82 22.87
N THR A 43 -2.06 13.15 22.90
CA THR A 43 -3.06 14.10 22.36
C THR A 43 -2.96 14.20 20.83
N ILE A 44 -4.10 14.26 20.16
CA ILE A 44 -4.23 14.61 18.74
C ILE A 44 -4.68 16.06 18.63
N ILE A 45 -3.97 16.89 17.89
CA ILE A 45 -4.36 18.25 17.55
C ILE A 45 -4.81 18.25 16.09
N GLN A 46 -6.12 18.33 15.86
CA GLN A 46 -6.73 18.31 14.53
C GLN A 46 -6.91 19.74 14.03
N LEU A 47 -6.23 20.07 12.94
CA LEU A 47 -6.30 21.38 12.30
C LEU A 47 -7.44 21.42 11.27
N ALA A 48 -8.22 22.50 11.30
CA ALA A 48 -9.10 22.88 10.20
C ALA A 48 -8.34 23.65 9.11
N SER A 49 -8.97 23.81 7.95
CA SER A 49 -8.47 24.73 6.91
C SER A 49 -8.34 26.14 7.45
N GLY A 50 -7.30 26.83 7.02
CA GLY A 50 -7.01 28.20 7.38
C GLY A 50 -5.52 28.48 7.50
N THR A 51 -5.21 29.74 7.77
CA THR A 51 -3.84 30.18 8.01
C THR A 51 -3.58 30.31 9.51
N TYR A 52 -2.53 29.68 10.01
CA TYR A 52 -2.06 29.76 11.38
C TYR A 52 -0.80 30.61 11.40
N SER A 53 -0.93 31.83 11.92
CA SER A 53 0.15 32.82 11.94
C SER A 53 0.07 33.69 13.18
N THR A 54 1.06 34.56 13.40
CA THR A 54 1.03 35.52 14.51
C THR A 54 -0.17 36.46 14.46
N ALA A 55 -0.64 36.81 13.25
CA ALA A 55 -1.85 37.59 13.05
C ALA A 55 -3.12 36.87 13.54
N ASN A 56 -3.08 35.52 13.57
CA ASN A 56 -4.18 34.67 14.00
C ASN A 56 -3.98 34.08 15.41
N GLY A 57 -3.03 34.62 16.17
CA GLY A 57 -2.82 34.29 17.59
C GLY A 57 -1.75 33.24 17.87
N GLU A 58 -1.01 32.78 16.86
CA GLU A 58 0.10 31.86 17.09
C GLU A 58 1.30 32.55 17.74
N VAL A 59 1.96 31.84 18.67
CA VAL A 59 3.23 32.22 19.28
C VAL A 59 4.27 31.18 18.88
N PHE A 60 5.16 31.57 17.98
CA PHE A 60 6.24 30.72 17.49
C PHE A 60 7.47 30.78 18.40
N PRO A 61 8.30 29.73 18.47
CA PRO A 61 8.15 28.46 17.75
C PRO A 61 7.09 27.54 18.37
N LEU A 62 6.34 26.83 17.53
CA LEU A 62 5.37 25.83 17.97
C LEU A 62 6.11 24.55 18.37
N THR A 63 6.17 24.28 19.67
CA THR A 63 6.88 23.10 20.21
C THR A 63 5.90 21.95 20.40
N ILE A 64 6.06 20.87 19.63
CA ILE A 64 5.22 19.67 19.73
C ILE A 64 5.85 18.71 20.77
N PRO A 65 5.17 18.46 21.90
CA PRO A 65 5.72 17.64 22.98
C PRO A 65 5.66 16.13 22.66
N PRO A 66 6.33 15.29 23.45
CA PRO A 66 6.35 13.83 23.26
C PRO A 66 4.96 13.21 23.17
N GLY A 67 4.80 12.25 22.24
CA GLY A 67 3.56 11.53 21.99
C GLY A 67 2.39 12.35 21.44
N VAL A 68 2.58 13.63 21.08
CA VAL A 68 1.54 14.46 20.48
C VAL A 68 1.58 14.40 18.95
N LEU A 69 0.41 14.25 18.35
CA LEU A 69 0.20 14.29 16.91
C LEU A 69 -0.49 15.60 16.53
N VAL A 70 0.15 16.41 15.70
CA VAL A 70 -0.49 17.52 14.99
C VAL A 70 -0.84 17.05 13.59
N VAL A 71 -2.12 17.10 13.22
CA VAL A 71 -2.62 16.58 11.95
C VAL A 71 -3.54 17.58 11.26
N GLY A 72 -3.27 17.86 9.99
CA GLY A 72 -4.15 18.59 9.08
C GLY A 72 -4.84 17.65 8.10
N ASN A 73 -4.65 17.88 6.80
CA ASN A 73 -5.17 17.06 5.73
C ASN A 73 -4.03 16.34 4.99
N GLU A 74 -3.84 15.06 5.27
CA GLU A 74 -2.79 14.25 4.65
C GLU A 74 -3.03 14.00 3.15
N ALA A 75 -4.30 13.96 2.73
CA ALA A 75 -4.71 13.66 1.36
C ALA A 75 -4.11 14.64 0.34
N ASN A 76 -4.14 15.92 0.69
CA ASN A 76 -3.68 17.02 -0.15
C ASN A 76 -2.35 17.61 0.35
N LYS A 77 -1.64 16.87 1.20
CA LYS A 77 -0.38 17.28 1.81
C LYS A 77 -0.45 18.64 2.53
N GLY A 78 -1.60 18.91 3.14
CA GLY A 78 -1.86 20.08 3.96
C GLY A 78 -1.99 21.39 3.21
N GLN A 79 -2.33 21.37 1.92
CA GLN A 79 -2.43 22.59 1.08
C GLN A 79 -3.28 23.70 1.68
N GLU A 80 -4.28 23.33 2.49
CA GLU A 80 -5.26 24.23 3.12
C GLU A 80 -4.92 24.58 4.58
N MET A 81 -3.98 23.87 5.22
CA MET A 81 -3.58 24.08 6.61
C MET A 81 -2.21 24.79 6.61
N ILE A 82 -2.24 26.10 6.38
CA ILE A 82 -1.04 26.90 6.17
C ILE A 82 -0.53 27.43 7.52
N ILE A 83 0.56 26.89 8.03
CA ILE A 83 1.27 27.42 9.20
C ILE A 83 2.40 28.31 8.71
N SER A 84 2.30 29.61 8.98
CA SER A 84 3.23 30.63 8.52
C SER A 84 3.72 31.50 9.66
N GLY A 85 5.01 31.36 10.01
CA GLY A 85 5.62 32.18 11.05
C GLY A 85 6.97 31.66 11.51
N SER A 86 7.56 32.36 12.47
CA SER A 86 8.90 32.08 12.99
C SER A 86 9.04 32.56 14.42
N GLY A 87 9.82 31.85 15.21
CA GLY A 87 10.24 32.28 16.54
C GLY A 87 11.67 31.85 16.84
N GLU A 88 12.26 32.51 17.83
CA GLU A 88 13.63 32.25 18.26
C GLU A 88 13.70 30.95 19.07
N TYR A 89 14.67 30.10 18.76
CA TYR A 89 14.98 28.88 19.49
C TYR A 89 16.49 28.77 19.74
N GLN A 90 16.87 28.57 21.00
CA GLN A 90 18.25 28.33 21.38
C GLN A 90 18.59 26.85 21.21
N SER A 91 19.14 26.47 20.05
CA SER A 91 19.62 25.10 19.81
C SER A 91 20.86 24.81 20.67
N PRO A 92 20.88 23.69 21.42
CA PRO A 92 22.07 23.21 22.10
C PRO A 92 23.27 22.99 21.18
N SER A 93 23.04 22.64 19.91
CA SER A 93 24.11 22.31 18.95
C SER A 93 24.40 23.39 17.89
N PHE A 94 23.49 24.34 17.67
CA PHE A 94 23.61 25.39 16.64
C PHE A 94 23.35 26.82 17.12
N GLY A 95 23.20 27.04 18.43
CA GLY A 95 22.91 28.38 18.97
C GLY A 95 21.53 28.90 18.55
N VAL A 96 21.39 30.22 18.47
CA VAL A 96 20.09 30.87 18.15
C VAL A 96 19.64 30.53 16.72
N GLN A 97 18.42 30.02 16.58
CA GLN A 97 17.76 29.67 15.31
C GLN A 97 16.38 30.32 15.21
N ASN A 98 15.92 30.59 13.99
CA ASN A 98 14.58 31.10 13.70
C ASN A 98 13.75 29.97 13.08
N ILE A 99 12.79 29.42 13.83
CA ILE A 99 12.09 28.18 13.45
C ILE A 99 10.56 28.34 13.56
N THR A 100 9.79 27.60 12.74
CA THR A 100 8.33 27.53 12.88
C THR A 100 7.94 26.46 13.89
N PHE A 101 8.50 25.25 13.77
CA PHE A 101 8.22 24.11 14.65
C PHE A 101 9.47 23.55 15.32
N LEU A 102 9.32 23.07 16.56
CA LEU A 102 10.27 22.21 17.27
C LEU A 102 9.60 20.89 17.63
N LEU A 103 10.17 19.75 17.21
CA LEU A 103 9.58 18.42 17.44
C LEU A 103 10.39 17.64 18.48
N LEU A 104 9.76 17.31 19.60
CA LEU A 104 10.39 16.63 20.73
C LEU A 104 10.05 15.13 20.73
N SER A 105 11.01 14.29 21.18
CA SER A 105 10.82 12.84 21.33
C SER A 105 10.21 12.18 20.08
N ASP A 106 9.02 11.62 20.17
CA ASP A 106 8.24 10.85 19.21
C ASP A 106 7.05 11.65 18.67
N ALA A 107 7.10 12.99 18.77
CA ALA A 107 6.08 13.88 18.22
C ALA A 107 5.81 13.59 16.72
N SER A 108 4.59 13.85 16.27
CA SER A 108 4.21 13.65 14.87
C SER A 108 3.59 14.90 14.26
N LEU A 109 3.94 15.20 13.01
CA LEU A 109 3.42 16.32 12.23
C LEU A 109 2.99 15.83 10.85
N LEU A 110 1.68 15.83 10.60
CA LEU A 110 1.09 15.22 9.41
C LEU A 110 0.14 16.17 8.69
N GLY A 111 0.12 16.16 7.36
CA GLY A 111 -0.96 16.84 6.62
C GLY A 111 -0.96 18.36 6.71
N VAL A 112 0.20 19.02 6.79
CA VAL A 112 0.27 20.49 6.95
C VAL A 112 1.13 21.18 5.89
N THR A 113 0.87 22.46 5.63
CA THR A 113 1.80 23.32 4.88
C THR A 113 2.57 24.21 5.85
N VAL A 114 3.89 24.19 5.82
CA VAL A 114 4.76 25.03 6.66
C VAL A 114 5.53 26.05 5.80
N ILE A 115 5.46 27.31 6.20
CA ILE A 115 6.15 28.45 5.59
C ILE A 115 6.89 29.23 6.68
N ASN A 116 8.18 29.50 6.47
CA ASN A 116 8.93 30.40 7.35
C ASN A 116 9.48 31.62 6.57
N PRO A 117 8.82 32.79 6.65
CA PRO A 117 9.21 33.98 5.90
C PRO A 117 10.32 34.80 6.59
N ALA A 118 10.67 34.52 7.85
CA ALA A 118 11.69 35.28 8.57
C ALA A 118 13.07 35.09 7.96
N ALA A 119 13.99 36.05 8.12
CA ALA A 119 15.36 35.90 7.62
C ALA A 119 16.06 34.69 8.26
N LYS A 120 16.66 33.83 7.44
CA LYS A 120 17.27 32.54 7.85
C LYS A 120 16.26 31.62 8.56
N GLY A 121 14.99 31.71 8.17
CA GLY A 121 13.87 30.98 8.74
C GLY A 121 13.81 29.53 8.28
N THR A 122 13.77 28.62 9.25
CA THR A 122 13.60 27.18 9.08
C THR A 122 12.16 26.79 9.35
N GLY A 123 11.55 25.93 8.53
CA GLY A 123 10.22 25.41 8.81
C GLY A 123 10.21 24.57 10.10
N VAL A 124 10.88 23.43 10.09
CA VAL A 124 10.88 22.48 11.22
C VAL A 124 12.29 22.20 11.72
N TRP A 125 12.46 22.25 13.04
CA TRP A 125 13.68 21.85 13.73
C TRP A 125 13.49 20.54 14.48
N ILE A 126 14.40 19.59 14.24
CA ILE A 126 14.43 18.27 14.88
C ILE A 126 15.83 18.08 15.48
N GLU A 127 15.91 17.91 16.80
CA GLU A 127 17.19 17.82 17.49
C GLU A 127 17.18 16.69 18.52
N SER A 128 17.99 15.65 18.26
CA SER A 128 18.09 14.43 19.09
C SER A 128 16.74 13.77 19.43
N SER A 129 15.78 13.83 18.50
CA SER A 129 14.45 13.26 18.61
C SER A 129 14.15 12.28 17.47
N ILE A 130 13.05 11.52 17.58
CA ILE A 130 12.61 10.49 16.64
C ILE A 130 11.18 10.73 16.08
N PRO A 131 10.85 11.96 15.64
CA PRO A 131 9.49 12.24 15.20
C PRO A 131 9.16 11.63 13.84
N THR A 132 7.86 11.55 13.54
CA THR A 132 7.36 11.30 12.18
C THR A 132 6.84 12.59 11.58
N VAL A 133 7.37 12.96 10.41
CA VAL A 133 6.87 14.07 9.59
C VAL A 133 6.46 13.50 8.25
N ALA A 134 5.16 13.51 7.96
CA ALA A 134 4.67 12.91 6.74
C ALA A 134 3.51 13.66 6.09
N ASN A 135 3.29 13.38 4.80
CA ASN A 135 2.18 13.91 4.02
C ASN A 135 2.05 15.44 4.19
N SER A 136 3.15 16.18 4.20
CA SER A 136 3.17 17.62 4.47
C SER A 136 3.91 18.38 3.37
N THR A 137 3.68 19.69 3.29
CA THR A 137 4.32 20.59 2.31
C THR A 137 5.19 21.62 3.03
N PHE A 138 6.49 21.62 2.78
CA PHE A 138 7.44 22.61 3.29
C PHE A 138 7.82 23.54 2.15
N LYS A 139 7.28 24.77 2.15
CA LYS A 139 7.47 25.67 1.02
C LYS A 139 7.80 27.09 1.42
N ASN A 140 8.53 27.77 0.53
CA ASN A 140 8.86 29.19 0.67
C ASN A 140 9.54 29.54 2.02
N CYS A 141 10.27 28.61 2.64
CA CYS A 141 11.11 28.93 3.79
C CYS A 141 12.35 29.69 3.30
N THR A 142 12.75 30.76 3.99
CA THR A 142 13.91 31.56 3.55
C THR A 142 15.26 30.90 3.80
N ARG A 143 15.29 29.77 4.54
CA ARG A 143 16.46 28.90 4.67
C ARG A 143 16.14 27.48 4.22
N GLU A 144 15.68 26.62 5.12
CA GLU A 144 15.28 25.26 4.79
C GLU A 144 13.91 24.86 5.30
N GLY A 145 13.29 23.89 4.62
CA GLY A 145 12.03 23.32 5.05
C GLY A 145 12.15 22.59 6.39
N ILE A 146 13.11 21.67 6.49
CA ILE A 146 13.41 20.94 7.73
C ILE A 146 14.92 20.91 7.98
N PHE A 147 15.31 21.06 9.25
CA PHE A 147 16.68 20.87 9.74
C PHE A 147 16.72 19.79 10.83
N ILE A 148 17.53 18.75 10.61
CA ILE A 148 17.70 17.60 11.50
C ILE A 148 19.11 17.60 12.08
N THR A 149 19.24 17.46 13.40
CA THR A 149 20.52 17.55 14.08
C THR A 149 20.62 16.78 15.40
N GLY A 150 21.79 16.83 16.03
CA GLY A 150 22.12 16.07 17.23
C GLY A 150 22.26 14.58 16.94
N ASN A 151 21.51 13.73 17.66
CA ASN A 151 21.44 12.29 17.44
C ASN A 151 20.05 11.85 16.91
N ALA A 152 19.37 12.73 16.18
CA ALA A 152 17.99 12.53 15.77
C ALA A 152 17.83 11.33 14.82
N LYS A 153 16.68 10.65 14.89
CA LYS A 153 16.29 9.55 13.99
C LYS A 153 14.85 9.68 13.49
N PRO A 154 14.51 10.75 12.77
CA PRO A 154 13.14 10.97 12.32
C PRO A 154 12.79 10.11 11.11
N GLY A 155 11.49 9.87 10.92
CA GLY A 155 10.92 9.44 9.65
C GLY A 155 10.37 10.65 8.89
N ILE A 156 10.96 10.96 7.73
CA ILE A 156 10.53 12.03 6.82
C ILE A 156 9.95 11.39 5.56
N VAL A 157 8.62 11.33 5.46
CA VAL A 157 7.95 10.41 4.54
C VAL A 157 6.86 11.10 3.71
N ASP A 158 6.83 10.89 2.39
CA ASP A 158 5.72 11.36 1.53
C ASP A 158 5.47 12.90 1.58
N ASN A 159 6.50 13.72 1.82
CA ASN A 159 6.38 15.18 1.88
C ASN A 159 6.75 15.87 0.56
N LEU A 160 6.34 17.13 0.41
CA LEU A 160 6.79 18.05 -0.64
C LEU A 160 7.69 19.13 -0.06
N PHE A 161 8.82 19.39 -0.71
CA PHE A 161 9.75 20.47 -0.38
C PHE A 161 9.90 21.38 -1.59
N ILE A 162 9.29 22.57 -1.54
CA ILE A 162 9.12 23.41 -2.73
C ILE A 162 9.62 24.83 -2.50
N ASN A 163 10.46 25.36 -3.39
CA ASN A 163 10.86 26.78 -3.38
C ASN A 163 11.50 27.24 -2.05
N ASN A 164 12.21 26.37 -1.34
CA ASN A 164 12.97 26.78 -0.16
C ASN A 164 14.29 27.41 -0.61
N LYS A 165 14.60 28.58 -0.06
CA LYS A 165 15.62 29.47 -0.62
C LYS A 165 17.05 28.91 -0.53
N VAL A 166 17.36 28.13 0.50
CA VAL A 166 18.69 27.53 0.68
C VAL A 166 18.64 26.03 0.47
N CYS A 167 17.74 25.32 1.16
CA CYS A 167 17.66 23.86 1.04
C CYS A 167 16.26 23.31 1.29
N GLY A 168 15.87 22.18 0.70
CA GLY A 168 14.66 21.48 1.12
C GLY A 168 14.82 20.88 2.51
N LEU A 169 15.84 20.04 2.68
CA LEU A 169 16.11 19.27 3.91
C LEU A 169 17.60 19.28 4.26
N VAL A 170 17.92 19.61 5.52
CA VAL A 170 19.28 19.54 6.06
C VAL A 170 19.38 18.45 7.14
N ILE A 171 20.44 17.63 7.09
CA ILE A 171 20.73 16.59 8.08
C ILE A 171 22.20 16.72 8.53
N ALA A 172 22.42 16.97 9.82
CA ALA A 172 23.74 17.24 10.37
C ALA A 172 24.01 16.46 11.68
N LYS A 173 25.21 16.68 12.24
CA LYS A 173 25.74 16.00 13.43
C LYS A 173 25.73 14.48 13.29
N ASN A 174 25.19 13.74 14.26
CA ASN A 174 25.19 12.28 14.28
C ASN A 174 23.82 11.70 13.88
N SER A 175 23.00 12.48 13.17
CA SER A 175 21.61 12.12 12.89
C SER A 175 21.53 10.94 11.91
N LYS A 176 20.57 10.04 12.19
CA LYS A 176 20.35 8.79 11.45
C LYS A 176 18.85 8.58 11.31
N GLY A 177 18.23 9.10 10.26
CA GLY A 177 16.80 8.97 10.01
C GLY A 177 16.52 8.40 8.63
N GLU A 178 15.24 8.31 8.29
CA GLU A 178 14.77 7.84 7.00
C GLU A 178 14.12 9.01 6.23
N VAL A 179 14.49 9.15 4.96
CA VAL A 179 13.93 10.14 4.03
C VAL A 179 13.38 9.34 2.86
N LEU A 180 12.06 9.12 2.86
CA LEU A 180 11.39 8.17 1.97
C LEU A 180 10.27 8.82 1.16
N ARG A 181 10.25 8.61 -0.16
CA ARG A 181 9.14 9.01 -1.05
C ARG A 181 8.76 10.49 -1.01
N ASN A 182 9.72 11.35 -0.71
CA ASN A 182 9.51 12.80 -0.73
C ASN A 182 9.80 13.36 -2.12
N VAL A 183 9.22 14.52 -2.42
CA VAL A 183 9.51 15.30 -3.62
C VAL A 183 10.22 16.59 -3.22
N PHE A 184 11.38 16.84 -3.81
CA PHE A 184 12.17 18.06 -3.66
C PHE A 184 12.19 18.81 -4.98
N GLU A 185 11.53 19.96 -5.02
CA GLU A 185 11.34 20.72 -6.25
C GLU A 185 11.74 22.19 -6.09
N ASN A 186 12.47 22.73 -7.06
CA ASN A 186 12.77 24.17 -7.15
C ASN A 186 13.48 24.76 -5.91
N ASN A 187 14.27 23.97 -5.19
CA ASN A 187 15.09 24.47 -4.08
C ASN A 187 16.51 24.78 -4.57
N ALA A 188 17.25 25.68 -3.90
CA ALA A 188 18.66 25.89 -4.24
C ALA A 188 19.49 24.60 -4.01
N LEU A 189 19.21 23.87 -2.94
CA LEU A 189 19.66 22.50 -2.70
C LEU A 189 18.46 21.62 -2.35
N GLY A 190 18.35 20.42 -2.91
CA GLY A 190 17.30 19.48 -2.50
C GLY A 190 17.53 18.99 -1.06
N ILE A 191 18.60 18.21 -0.86
CA ILE A 191 19.01 17.66 0.43
C ILE A 191 20.48 17.99 0.70
N ALA A 192 20.80 18.49 1.90
CA ALA A 192 22.16 18.68 2.36
C ALA A 192 22.46 17.78 3.58
N ILE A 193 23.55 17.01 3.52
CA ILE A 193 23.97 16.08 4.57
C ILE A 193 25.40 16.40 5.00
N SER A 194 25.64 16.54 6.31
CA SER A 194 26.91 17.01 6.84
C SER A 194 27.32 16.33 8.16
N ASP A 195 28.48 16.75 8.69
CA ASP A 195 29.14 16.20 9.87
C ASP A 195 29.27 14.66 9.81
N PHE A 196 28.64 13.90 10.72
CA PHE A 196 28.68 12.43 10.78
C PHE A 196 27.31 11.81 10.45
N ALA A 197 26.44 12.57 9.78
CA ALA A 197 25.09 12.12 9.51
C ALA A 197 25.09 10.94 8.53
N ALA A 198 24.26 9.95 8.83
CA ALA A 198 24.17 8.70 8.06
C ALA A 198 22.70 8.26 7.89
N PRO A 199 21.86 9.08 7.22
CA PRO A 199 20.47 8.73 6.96
C PRO A 199 20.33 7.72 5.81
N LEU A 200 19.20 7.01 5.78
CA LEU A 200 18.71 6.35 4.58
C LEU A 200 17.91 7.36 3.76
N VAL A 201 18.30 7.58 2.51
CA VAL A 201 17.58 8.44 1.56
C VAL A 201 17.15 7.56 0.39
N ALA A 202 15.86 7.24 0.32
CA ALA A 202 15.37 6.30 -0.67
C ALA A 202 14.02 6.64 -1.31
N ASN A 203 13.87 6.26 -2.58
CA ASN A 203 12.65 6.45 -3.36
C ASN A 203 12.17 7.92 -3.44
N ASN A 204 13.07 8.89 -3.30
CA ASN A 204 12.70 10.30 -3.41
C ASN A 204 12.82 10.79 -4.84
N GLN A 205 12.02 11.79 -5.19
CA GLN A 205 12.14 12.54 -6.44
C GLN A 205 12.79 13.90 -6.16
N LEU A 206 13.89 14.20 -6.83
CA LEU A 206 14.60 15.47 -6.72
C LEU A 206 14.73 16.10 -8.10
N CYS A 207 13.91 17.11 -8.36
CA CYS A 207 13.82 17.75 -9.67
C CYS A 207 13.88 19.28 -9.61
N ALA A 208 14.42 19.89 -10.68
CA ALA A 208 14.47 21.34 -10.84
C ALA A 208 15.18 22.11 -9.70
N ASN A 209 15.98 21.45 -8.87
CA ASN A 209 16.77 22.12 -7.83
C ASN A 209 18.04 22.75 -8.43
N GLY A 210 18.82 23.47 -7.62
CA GLY A 210 20.22 23.79 -7.95
C GLY A 210 21.06 22.51 -8.00
N THR A 211 21.43 22.00 -6.83
CA THR A 211 21.98 20.64 -6.68
C THR A 211 20.99 19.76 -5.94
N ALA A 212 20.78 18.53 -6.40
CA ALA A 212 19.79 17.64 -5.79
C ALA A 212 20.22 17.19 -4.39
N ILE A 213 21.43 16.65 -4.26
CA ILE A 213 21.99 16.17 -2.99
C ILE A 213 23.42 16.69 -2.84
N ALA A 214 23.74 17.31 -1.71
CA ALA A 214 25.08 17.78 -1.38
C ALA A 214 25.56 17.18 -0.06
N LEU A 215 26.73 16.53 -0.09
CA LEU A 215 27.39 15.90 1.05
C LEU A 215 28.63 16.68 1.44
N SER A 216 28.89 16.79 2.74
CA SER A 216 30.04 17.51 3.26
C SER A 216 30.56 16.90 4.57
N ARG A 217 31.78 17.27 4.96
CA ARG A 217 32.46 16.75 6.17
C ARG A 217 32.52 15.22 6.13
N ASP A 218 32.18 14.50 7.18
CA ASP A 218 32.33 13.04 7.28
C ASP A 218 31.00 12.27 7.05
N ALA A 219 30.08 12.87 6.28
CA ALA A 219 28.75 12.32 6.06
C ALA A 219 28.79 10.96 5.34
N LYS A 220 27.92 10.04 5.75
CA LYS A 220 27.86 8.65 5.24
C LYS A 220 26.42 8.19 5.00
N PRO A 221 25.64 8.86 4.14
CA PRO A 221 24.28 8.44 3.85
C PRO A 221 24.25 7.16 3.01
N VAL A 222 23.13 6.44 3.09
CA VAL A 222 22.79 5.36 2.17
C VAL A 222 21.79 5.89 1.16
N LEU A 223 22.14 5.91 -0.13
CA LEU A 223 21.27 6.42 -1.19
C LEU A 223 20.73 5.25 -2.02
N ARG A 224 19.41 5.07 -2.08
CA ARG A 224 18.78 3.99 -2.85
C ARG A 224 17.59 4.47 -3.69
N ARG A 225 17.50 4.09 -4.97
CA ARG A 225 16.28 4.27 -5.80
C ARG A 225 15.76 5.70 -5.86
N ASN A 226 16.62 6.71 -5.73
CA ASN A 226 16.19 8.10 -5.88
C ASN A 226 16.15 8.47 -7.37
N LEU A 227 15.10 9.18 -7.78
CA LEU A 227 14.98 9.77 -9.10
C LEU A 227 15.47 11.22 -9.05
N ILE A 228 16.62 11.46 -9.64
CA ILE A 228 17.30 12.76 -9.65
C ILE A 228 17.31 13.26 -11.09
N THR A 229 16.47 14.25 -11.40
CA THR A 229 16.23 14.66 -12.79
C THR A 229 16.21 16.18 -12.95
N SER A 230 16.79 16.68 -14.03
CA SER A 230 16.58 18.07 -14.47
C SER A 230 16.96 19.14 -13.42
N ASN A 231 18.00 18.93 -12.61
CA ASN A 231 18.50 19.96 -11.68
C ASN A 231 19.51 20.89 -12.40
N THR A 232 19.42 22.18 -12.12
CA THR A 232 20.08 23.26 -12.86
C THR A 232 21.60 23.29 -12.72
N GLN A 233 22.15 22.76 -11.62
CA GLN A 233 23.60 22.59 -11.44
C GLN A 233 23.99 21.11 -11.50
N GLY A 234 23.46 20.26 -10.63
CA GLY A 234 23.86 18.86 -10.66
C GLY A 234 23.08 17.92 -9.75
N GLY A 235 23.35 16.63 -9.90
CA GLY A 235 22.71 15.56 -9.13
C GLY A 235 23.31 15.45 -7.73
N LEU A 236 24.43 14.74 -7.60
CA LEU A 236 25.09 14.46 -6.33
C LEU A 236 26.46 15.15 -6.24
N LEU A 237 26.63 16.04 -5.26
CA LEU A 237 27.93 16.64 -4.91
C LEU A 237 28.48 15.99 -3.65
N ILE A 238 29.70 15.45 -3.71
CA ILE A 238 30.39 14.80 -2.59
C ILE A 238 31.63 15.62 -2.24
N ALA A 239 31.66 16.24 -1.06
CA ALA A 239 32.75 17.11 -0.61
C ALA A 239 33.22 16.79 0.82
N GLY A 240 34.36 17.36 1.22
CA GLY A 240 35.00 17.09 2.50
C GLY A 240 35.57 15.66 2.55
N ASN A 241 35.20 14.90 3.56
CA ASN A 241 35.55 13.49 3.77
C ASN A 241 34.33 12.57 3.60
N ALA A 242 33.30 13.03 2.89
CA ALA A 242 32.04 12.31 2.82
C ALA A 242 32.18 11.03 2.00
N VAL A 243 31.58 9.95 2.48
CA VAL A 243 31.63 8.64 1.83
C VAL A 243 30.20 8.09 1.78
N PRO A 244 29.38 8.48 0.78
CA PRO A 244 28.07 7.89 0.61
C PRO A 244 28.19 6.42 0.22
N ASP A 245 27.23 5.63 0.72
CA ASP A 245 26.97 4.30 0.18
C ASP A 245 26.11 4.48 -1.10
N LEU A 246 26.78 4.36 -2.24
CA LEU A 246 26.18 4.32 -3.59
C LEU A 246 26.09 2.89 -4.12
N GLY A 247 25.90 1.94 -3.23
CA GLY A 247 25.68 0.54 -3.54
C GLY A 247 26.92 -0.29 -3.30
N SER A 248 26.68 -1.57 -3.05
CA SER A 248 27.70 -2.60 -3.07
C SER A 248 27.37 -3.58 -4.18
N PRO A 249 28.32 -4.44 -4.59
CA PRO A 249 28.03 -5.46 -5.56
C PRO A 249 26.71 -6.19 -5.25
N GLN A 250 26.50 -6.74 -4.04
CA GLN A 250 25.29 -7.51 -3.67
C GLN A 250 24.03 -6.67 -3.36
N ASP A 251 24.16 -5.35 -3.27
CA ASP A 251 23.06 -4.42 -2.99
C ASP A 251 23.22 -3.19 -3.90
N PRO A 252 22.79 -3.29 -5.17
CA PRO A 252 22.87 -2.16 -6.09
C PRO A 252 22.03 -1.00 -5.60
N ALA A 253 22.54 0.21 -5.82
CA ALA A 253 21.88 1.40 -5.29
C ALA A 253 20.67 1.88 -6.11
N ASP A 254 20.61 1.55 -7.40
CA ASP A 254 19.47 1.82 -8.27
C ASP A 254 19.05 3.31 -8.34
N ASN A 255 19.93 4.27 -8.01
CA ASN A 255 19.61 5.69 -8.18
C ASN A 255 19.68 6.06 -9.67
N ILE A 256 18.78 6.94 -10.11
CA ILE A 256 18.67 7.36 -11.50
C ILE A 256 18.98 8.85 -11.59
N PHE A 257 20.00 9.21 -12.37
CA PHE A 257 20.38 10.58 -12.66
C PHE A 257 20.14 10.86 -14.15
N ARG A 258 19.38 11.93 -14.45
CA ARG A 258 19.05 12.30 -15.84
C ARG A 258 19.03 13.80 -16.02
N GLU A 259 19.47 14.27 -17.18
CA GLU A 259 19.28 15.67 -17.63
C GLU A 259 19.80 16.73 -16.64
N GLN A 260 20.90 16.45 -15.94
CA GLN A 260 21.48 17.45 -15.03
C GLN A 260 22.21 18.55 -15.82
N GLY A 261 22.27 19.75 -15.23
CA GLY A 261 22.83 20.92 -15.90
C GLY A 261 24.35 20.85 -16.11
N LYS A 262 25.12 20.42 -15.12
CA LYS A 262 26.60 20.38 -15.17
C LYS A 262 27.19 19.01 -14.85
N PHE A 263 26.64 18.30 -13.86
CA PHE A 263 27.14 16.99 -13.43
C PHE A 263 26.02 16.11 -12.90
N ASP A 264 26.10 14.81 -13.16
CA ASP A 264 25.27 13.81 -12.50
C ASP A 264 25.85 13.52 -11.12
N LEU A 265 27.17 13.35 -11.05
CA LEU A 265 27.90 13.09 -9.81
C LEU A 265 29.25 13.82 -9.85
N GLN A 266 29.51 14.63 -8.84
CA GLN A 266 30.81 15.29 -8.65
C GLN A 266 31.40 14.92 -7.29
N ASN A 267 32.52 14.20 -7.29
CA ASN A 267 33.33 13.92 -6.11
C ASN A 267 34.55 14.86 -6.08
N VAL A 268 34.58 15.76 -5.11
CA VAL A 268 35.71 16.66 -4.85
C VAL A 268 36.52 16.24 -3.62
N THR A 269 36.31 15.03 -3.11
CA THR A 269 37.09 14.47 -1.99
C THR A 269 38.34 13.76 -2.51
N ASP A 270 39.30 13.53 -1.61
CA ASP A 270 40.47 12.68 -1.89
C ASP A 270 40.12 11.18 -1.83
N GLN A 271 38.91 10.84 -1.38
CA GLN A 271 38.42 9.47 -1.26
C GLN A 271 37.86 8.99 -2.59
N LYS A 272 38.15 7.74 -2.91
CA LYS A 272 37.58 7.07 -4.07
C LYS A 272 36.21 6.52 -3.71
N ILE A 273 35.17 6.94 -4.43
CA ILE A 273 33.79 6.51 -4.15
C ILE A 273 33.42 5.36 -5.07
N ILE A 274 32.90 4.28 -4.48
CA ILE A 274 32.38 3.13 -5.20
C ILE A 274 30.93 3.45 -5.61
N SER A 275 30.61 3.27 -6.89
CA SER A 275 29.25 3.39 -7.42
C SER A 275 28.82 2.07 -8.04
N VAL A 276 27.69 1.53 -7.58
CA VAL A 276 27.14 0.24 -8.01
C VAL A 276 25.65 0.36 -8.30
N GLY A 277 25.22 0.01 -9.51
CA GLY A 277 23.81 -0.01 -9.90
C GLY A 277 23.16 1.35 -10.14
N ASN A 278 23.93 2.45 -10.10
CA ASN A 278 23.41 3.80 -10.39
C ASN A 278 23.40 4.08 -11.90
N GLN A 279 22.31 4.65 -12.41
CA GLN A 279 22.20 5.12 -13.79
C GLN A 279 22.75 6.56 -13.84
N LEU A 280 23.96 6.69 -14.39
CA LEU A 280 24.71 7.95 -14.49
C LEU A 280 25.20 8.12 -15.93
N SER A 281 25.22 9.36 -16.41
CA SER A 281 25.90 9.76 -17.64
C SER A 281 27.40 9.92 -17.37
N LEU A 282 28.22 9.00 -17.86
CA LEU A 282 29.68 9.01 -17.60
C LEU A 282 30.37 10.34 -17.94
N PRO A 283 30.03 11.06 -19.03
CA PRO A 283 30.61 12.39 -19.30
C PRO A 283 30.30 13.45 -18.23
N GLN A 284 29.25 13.23 -17.44
CA GLN A 284 28.83 14.12 -16.37
C GLN A 284 29.29 13.65 -14.98
N VAL A 285 30.21 12.68 -14.92
CA VAL A 285 30.85 12.22 -13.69
C VAL A 285 32.20 12.91 -13.55
N ILE A 286 32.41 13.59 -12.43
CA ILE A 286 33.63 14.37 -12.15
C ILE A 286 34.26 13.85 -10.85
N GLY A 287 35.56 13.58 -10.87
CA GLY A 287 36.32 13.14 -9.69
C GLY A 287 36.55 11.64 -9.61
N ALA A 288 37.15 11.19 -8.50
CA ALA A 288 37.59 9.80 -8.31
C ALA A 288 36.40 8.88 -7.97
N ILE A 289 35.81 8.26 -8.99
CA ILE A 289 34.72 7.28 -8.87
C ILE A 289 35.14 5.95 -9.47
N ASP A 290 34.98 4.88 -8.69
CA ASP A 290 35.09 3.51 -9.18
C ASP A 290 33.70 2.95 -9.47
N PHE A 291 33.43 2.72 -10.74
CA PHE A 291 32.26 1.99 -11.18
C PHE A 291 32.53 0.51 -11.01
N ILE A 292 31.88 -0.08 -10.02
CA ILE A 292 31.88 -1.52 -9.84
C ILE A 292 30.57 -2.03 -10.40
N ALA A 293 30.64 -3.05 -11.26
CA ALA A 293 29.43 -3.73 -11.68
C ALA A 293 28.75 -4.27 -10.41
N ALA A 294 27.44 -4.10 -10.30
CA ALA A 294 26.72 -4.83 -9.29
C ALA A 294 27.09 -6.30 -9.43
N THR A 295 27.50 -6.96 -8.34
CA THR A 295 27.16 -8.37 -8.16
C THR A 295 25.79 -8.38 -7.53
N ALA A 296 24.85 -7.66 -8.15
CA ALA A 296 23.52 -8.14 -7.96
C ALA A 296 23.67 -9.63 -8.38
N ASP A 297 22.73 -10.44 -8.02
CA ASP A 297 21.87 -10.85 -9.10
C ASP A 297 21.62 -9.74 -10.17
N THR A 298 22.68 -9.20 -10.80
CA THR A 298 22.77 -8.85 -12.18
C THR A 298 22.63 -10.26 -12.67
N PRO A 299 21.47 -10.63 -13.23
CA PRO A 299 21.73 -11.16 -14.51
C PRO A 299 22.41 -9.99 -15.25
N SER A 300 23.77 -9.96 -15.26
CA SER A 300 24.38 -10.15 -16.57
C SER A 300 23.45 -11.16 -17.19
N GLN A 301 22.71 -10.81 -18.26
CA GLN A 301 22.24 -11.85 -19.15
C GLN A 301 23.35 -12.86 -19.11
N ILE A 302 23.15 -13.97 -18.38
CA ILE A 302 24.33 -14.72 -17.99
C ILE A 302 24.89 -14.98 -19.38
N GLY A 303 26.17 -14.77 -19.56
CA GLY A 303 26.83 -15.40 -20.68
C GLY A 303 26.75 -16.91 -20.43
N VAL A 304 25.54 -17.46 -20.20
CA VAL A 304 25.19 -18.80 -20.55
C VAL A 304 25.39 -18.70 -22.03
N SER A 305 26.55 -19.21 -22.43
CA SER A 305 26.62 -19.88 -23.70
C SER A 305 25.40 -20.80 -23.73
N SER A 306 24.36 -20.29 -24.38
CA SER A 306 23.16 -21.05 -24.60
C SER A 306 23.53 -22.09 -25.63
N ARG A 307 23.08 -23.33 -25.42
CA ARG A 307 23.21 -24.37 -26.44
C ARG A 307 22.35 -24.05 -27.67
N PHE A 308 21.45 -23.08 -27.56
CA PHE A 308 20.62 -22.56 -28.64
C PHE A 308 21.15 -21.23 -29.17
N ALA A 309 21.33 -21.15 -30.49
CA ALA A 309 21.89 -19.99 -31.16
C ALA A 309 21.03 -18.72 -31.04
N ASP A 310 19.71 -18.87 -30.92
CA ASP A 310 18.73 -17.79 -30.86
C ASP A 310 18.42 -17.30 -29.43
N LEU A 311 19.18 -17.77 -28.44
CA LEU A 311 19.09 -17.34 -27.05
C LEU A 311 20.36 -16.64 -26.55
N GLU A 312 21.39 -16.48 -27.39
CA GLU A 312 22.56 -15.70 -27.03
C GLU A 312 22.16 -14.25 -26.76
N GLY A 313 22.43 -13.77 -25.54
CA GLY A 313 22.00 -12.45 -25.09
C GLY A 313 20.48 -12.27 -25.02
N HIS A 314 19.69 -13.34 -24.89
CA HIS A 314 18.24 -13.25 -24.72
C HIS A 314 17.84 -13.19 -23.23
N TRP A 315 16.85 -12.36 -22.87
CA TRP A 315 16.43 -12.13 -21.47
C TRP A 315 15.96 -13.39 -20.73
N ALA A 316 15.47 -14.38 -21.47
CA ALA A 316 14.99 -15.66 -20.94
C ALA A 316 16.06 -16.77 -20.90
N ALA A 317 17.28 -16.53 -21.40
CA ALA A 317 18.26 -17.60 -21.65
C ALA A 317 18.59 -18.44 -20.41
N ALA A 318 18.80 -17.80 -19.26
CA ALA A 318 19.11 -18.51 -18.01
C ALA A 318 17.97 -19.41 -17.53
N PHE A 319 16.72 -18.94 -17.63
CA PHE A 319 15.54 -19.72 -17.28
C PHE A 319 15.39 -20.93 -18.22
N VAL A 320 15.60 -20.72 -19.52
CA VAL A 320 15.51 -21.79 -20.52
C VAL A 320 16.57 -22.85 -20.27
N GLU A 321 17.83 -22.46 -20.12
CA GLU A 321 18.93 -23.40 -19.87
C GLU A 321 18.74 -24.20 -18.58
N ALA A 322 18.26 -23.55 -17.51
CA ALA A 322 17.97 -24.24 -16.26
C ALA A 322 16.89 -25.33 -16.44
N LEU A 323 15.81 -25.03 -17.18
CA LEU A 323 14.76 -26.01 -17.45
C LEU A 323 15.21 -27.11 -18.43
N VAL A 324 16.04 -26.79 -19.42
CA VAL A 324 16.61 -27.80 -20.35
C VAL A 324 17.56 -28.75 -19.61
N SER A 325 18.37 -28.23 -18.69
CA SER A 325 19.27 -29.05 -17.86
C SER A 325 18.54 -30.10 -17.01
N LYS A 326 17.25 -29.86 -16.74
CA LYS A 326 16.35 -30.72 -15.96
C LYS A 326 15.45 -31.58 -16.84
N ASP A 327 15.66 -31.56 -18.15
CA ASP A 327 14.79 -32.20 -19.13
C ASP A 327 13.32 -31.75 -19.01
N ILE A 328 13.04 -30.51 -18.60
CA ILE A 328 11.65 -30.02 -18.52
C ILE A 328 11.18 -29.48 -19.86
N ILE A 329 12.03 -28.72 -20.54
CA ILE A 329 11.80 -28.20 -21.90
C ILE A 329 12.93 -28.64 -22.84
N SER A 330 12.68 -28.56 -24.14
CA SER A 330 13.66 -28.83 -25.19
C SER A 330 13.55 -27.79 -26.31
N GLY A 331 14.65 -27.60 -27.05
CA GLY A 331 14.65 -26.86 -28.31
C GLY A 331 14.36 -27.77 -29.50
N PHE A 332 14.63 -27.25 -30.69
CA PHE A 332 14.37 -27.89 -31.98
C PHE A 332 15.62 -28.59 -32.53
N PRO A 333 15.46 -29.56 -33.45
CA PRO A 333 16.58 -30.28 -34.06
C PRO A 333 17.59 -29.41 -34.81
N ASP A 334 17.20 -28.19 -35.19
CA ASP A 334 18.03 -27.20 -35.86
C ASP A 334 18.94 -26.41 -34.90
N GLY A 335 18.90 -26.70 -33.60
CA GLY A 335 19.69 -26.01 -32.59
C GLY A 335 19.09 -24.68 -32.11
N THR A 336 17.82 -24.40 -32.41
CA THR A 336 17.12 -23.20 -31.92
C THR A 336 16.15 -23.53 -30.79
N PHE A 337 15.77 -22.53 -29.99
CA PHE A 337 14.70 -22.63 -28.99
C PHE A 337 13.39 -22.01 -29.47
N GLN A 338 13.45 -21.04 -30.38
CA GLN A 338 12.39 -20.19 -30.91
C GLN A 338 11.64 -19.43 -29.82
N PRO A 339 12.31 -18.51 -29.09
CA PRO A 339 11.77 -17.87 -27.89
C PRO A 339 10.52 -17.03 -28.14
N ALA A 340 10.39 -16.43 -29.33
CA ALA A 340 9.28 -15.55 -29.69
C ALA A 340 8.03 -16.29 -30.21
N THR A 341 8.11 -17.59 -30.47
CA THR A 341 6.99 -18.36 -31.03
C THR A 341 5.92 -18.59 -29.96
N PRO A 342 4.63 -18.36 -30.26
CA PRO A 342 3.52 -18.71 -29.38
C PRO A 342 3.47 -20.21 -29.05
N ILE A 343 2.83 -20.57 -27.93
CA ILE A 343 2.61 -21.98 -27.56
C ILE A 343 1.13 -22.35 -27.72
N THR A 344 0.87 -23.56 -28.23
CA THR A 344 -0.49 -24.10 -28.30
C THR A 344 -0.95 -24.64 -26.94
N ARG A 345 -2.26 -24.76 -26.75
CA ARG A 345 -2.86 -25.34 -25.54
C ARG A 345 -2.42 -26.78 -25.29
N ALA A 346 -2.26 -27.58 -26.35
CA ALA A 346 -1.76 -28.95 -26.25
C ALA A 346 -0.29 -29.01 -25.80
N GLN A 347 0.57 -28.18 -26.38
CA GLN A 347 1.98 -28.08 -26.00
C GLN A 347 2.16 -27.63 -24.55
N TYR A 348 1.39 -26.63 -24.13
CA TYR A 348 1.40 -26.18 -22.75
C TYR A 348 0.89 -27.25 -21.77
N ALA A 349 -0.16 -28.02 -22.13
CA ALA A 349 -0.65 -29.13 -21.30
C ALA A 349 0.41 -30.23 -21.08
N ALA A 350 1.12 -30.61 -22.16
CA ALA A 350 2.24 -31.55 -22.09
C ALA A 350 3.34 -31.03 -21.17
N LEU A 351 3.64 -29.73 -21.26
CA LEU A 351 4.66 -29.10 -20.45
C LEU A 351 4.26 -29.05 -18.96
N MET A 352 3.04 -28.66 -18.60
CA MET A 352 2.58 -28.69 -17.20
C MET A 352 2.61 -30.10 -16.62
N THR A 353 2.20 -31.10 -17.41
CA THR A 353 2.21 -32.51 -17.02
C THR A 353 3.63 -32.99 -16.72
N LYS A 354 4.59 -32.65 -17.58
CA LYS A 354 6.01 -33.01 -17.40
C LYS A 354 6.61 -32.28 -16.20
N THR A 355 6.44 -30.96 -16.11
CA THR A 355 7.00 -30.10 -15.06
C THR A 355 6.55 -30.52 -13.67
N PHE A 356 5.24 -30.69 -13.46
CA PHE A 356 4.67 -30.93 -12.15
C PHE A 356 4.34 -32.41 -11.89
N GLN A 357 4.82 -33.30 -12.76
CA GLN A 357 4.66 -34.75 -12.65
C GLN A 357 3.20 -35.14 -12.36
N LEU A 358 2.29 -34.57 -13.15
CA LEU A 358 0.85 -34.74 -12.92
C LEU A 358 0.47 -36.22 -13.15
N PRO A 359 -0.31 -36.85 -12.25
CA PRO A 359 -0.72 -38.24 -12.42
C PRO A 359 -1.51 -38.45 -13.71
N GLU A 360 -1.22 -39.57 -14.40
CA GLU A 360 -1.90 -39.91 -15.63
C GLU A 360 -3.42 -40.06 -15.43
N SER A 361 -4.18 -39.49 -16.36
CA SER A 361 -5.62 -39.66 -16.43
C SER A 361 -6.01 -40.67 -17.51
N ASN A 362 -6.91 -41.60 -17.16
CA ASN A 362 -7.50 -42.55 -18.10
C ASN A 362 -8.77 -42.01 -18.80
N GLN A 363 -9.21 -40.80 -18.46
CA GLN A 363 -10.40 -40.18 -19.04
C GLN A 363 -10.03 -39.35 -20.28
N LEU A 364 -9.71 -40.04 -21.39
CA LEU A 364 -9.22 -39.41 -22.62
C LEU A 364 -10.33 -38.77 -23.47
N ASP A 365 -11.58 -39.23 -23.33
CA ASP A 365 -12.72 -38.76 -24.12
C ASP A 365 -13.44 -37.53 -23.50
N LYS A 366 -12.72 -36.73 -22.71
CA LYS A 366 -13.28 -35.57 -21.99
C LYS A 366 -13.72 -34.43 -22.89
N PHE A 367 -13.05 -34.28 -24.04
CA PHE A 367 -13.25 -33.15 -24.93
C PHE A 367 -13.56 -33.65 -26.34
N LYS A 368 -14.58 -33.08 -26.97
CA LYS A 368 -15.13 -33.55 -28.25
C LYS A 368 -14.12 -33.50 -29.40
N ASP A 369 -13.15 -32.59 -29.32
CA ASP A 369 -12.13 -32.29 -30.34
C ASP A 369 -10.75 -32.87 -30.00
N VAL A 370 -10.64 -33.70 -28.96
CA VAL A 370 -9.41 -34.40 -28.59
C VAL A 370 -9.66 -35.90 -28.73
N LYS A 371 -9.09 -36.51 -29.77
CA LYS A 371 -9.16 -37.96 -29.97
C LYS A 371 -8.23 -38.67 -28.98
N SER A 372 -8.57 -39.89 -28.59
CA SER A 372 -7.77 -40.70 -27.65
C SER A 372 -6.36 -41.03 -28.15
N ASP A 373 -6.15 -41.04 -29.47
CA ASP A 373 -4.86 -41.24 -30.14
C ASP A 373 -4.09 -39.94 -30.42
N PHE A 374 -4.64 -38.77 -30.06
CA PHE A 374 -3.95 -37.49 -30.18
C PHE A 374 -2.72 -37.48 -29.26
N TRP A 375 -1.57 -37.01 -29.76
CA TRP A 375 -0.28 -37.11 -29.06
C TRP A 375 -0.30 -36.51 -27.64
N ALA A 376 -1.09 -35.47 -27.41
CA ALA A 376 -1.24 -34.81 -26.11
C ALA A 376 -2.49 -35.25 -25.33
N ALA A 377 -3.27 -36.24 -25.79
CA ALA A 377 -4.55 -36.61 -25.18
C ALA A 377 -4.44 -36.87 -23.67
N LYS A 378 -3.44 -37.68 -23.27
CA LYS A 378 -3.14 -37.97 -21.86
C LYS A 378 -2.77 -36.72 -21.07
N ALA A 379 -1.90 -35.88 -21.62
CA ALA A 379 -1.44 -34.66 -20.96
C ALA A 379 -2.59 -33.65 -20.79
N ILE A 380 -3.43 -33.49 -21.81
CA ILE A 380 -4.63 -32.66 -21.78
C ILE A 380 -5.59 -33.14 -20.69
N ALA A 381 -5.85 -34.45 -20.63
CA ALA A 381 -6.72 -35.04 -19.61
C ALA A 381 -6.17 -34.83 -18.19
N SER A 382 -4.86 -35.00 -18.00
CA SER A 382 -4.18 -34.86 -16.70
C SER A 382 -4.10 -33.41 -16.23
N ALA A 383 -3.74 -32.48 -17.12
CA ALA A 383 -3.75 -31.05 -16.85
C ALA A 383 -5.16 -30.53 -16.52
N ALA A 384 -6.19 -31.10 -17.16
CA ALA A 384 -7.58 -30.79 -16.85
C ALA A 384 -8.02 -31.31 -15.48
N ASP A 385 -7.66 -32.54 -15.12
CA ASP A 385 -7.97 -33.10 -13.79
C ASP A 385 -7.32 -32.33 -12.65
N ARG A 386 -6.14 -31.75 -12.90
CA ARG A 386 -5.38 -31.01 -11.90
C ARG A 386 -5.62 -29.51 -11.93
N GLY A 387 -6.58 -29.03 -12.72
CA GLY A 387 -7.02 -27.65 -12.71
C GLY A 387 -6.07 -26.65 -13.38
N PHE A 388 -5.04 -27.11 -14.09
CA PHE A 388 -4.19 -26.24 -14.90
C PHE A 388 -4.96 -25.70 -16.10
N LEU A 389 -5.67 -26.56 -16.83
CA LEU A 389 -6.44 -26.14 -18.01
C LEU A 389 -7.89 -26.59 -17.91
N LYS A 390 -8.78 -25.80 -18.50
CA LYS A 390 -10.19 -26.19 -18.64
C LYS A 390 -10.58 -26.14 -20.12
N GLY A 391 -11.52 -27.01 -20.50
CA GLY A 391 -12.22 -26.91 -21.79
C GLY A 391 -13.21 -25.76 -21.81
N PHE A 392 -13.75 -25.51 -22.99
CA PHE A 392 -14.75 -24.49 -23.26
C PHE A 392 -16.17 -25.02 -22.97
N PRO A 393 -17.17 -24.14 -22.75
CA PRO A 393 -18.54 -24.54 -22.46
C PRO A 393 -19.22 -25.41 -23.54
N ASP A 394 -18.72 -25.38 -24.78
CA ASP A 394 -19.18 -26.22 -25.89
C ASP A 394 -18.70 -27.69 -25.82
N GLY A 395 -17.84 -28.00 -24.85
CA GLY A 395 -17.22 -29.31 -24.64
C GLY A 395 -15.93 -29.53 -25.45
N THR A 396 -15.36 -28.48 -26.04
CA THR A 396 -14.07 -28.53 -26.77
C THR A 396 -12.89 -28.14 -25.88
N PHE A 397 -11.69 -28.59 -26.21
CA PHE A 397 -10.43 -28.18 -25.60
C PHE A 397 -9.67 -27.17 -26.46
N ARG A 398 -9.80 -27.24 -27.79
CA ARG A 398 -9.10 -26.45 -28.81
C ARG A 398 -7.58 -26.61 -28.71
N PRO A 399 -7.05 -27.82 -28.93
CA PRO A 399 -5.64 -28.16 -28.65
C PRO A 399 -4.64 -27.33 -29.46
N GLU A 400 -4.99 -26.95 -30.69
CA GLU A 400 -4.12 -26.21 -31.61
C GLU A 400 -4.21 -24.68 -31.42
N ASN A 401 -5.13 -24.17 -30.61
CA ASN A 401 -5.21 -22.74 -30.35
C ASN A 401 -4.06 -22.29 -29.44
N ASN A 402 -3.51 -21.11 -29.71
CA ASN A 402 -2.51 -20.48 -28.86
C ASN A 402 -3.11 -20.02 -27.53
N LEU A 403 -2.27 -20.05 -26.48
CA LEU A 403 -2.61 -19.48 -25.18
C LEU A 403 -2.32 -17.99 -25.13
N THR A 404 -3.18 -17.23 -24.44
CA THR A 404 -2.83 -15.87 -24.04
C THR A 404 -2.05 -15.85 -22.74
N LYS A 405 -1.30 -14.77 -22.50
CA LYS A 405 -0.52 -14.56 -21.27
C LYS A 405 -1.38 -14.66 -20.02
N ILE A 406 -2.57 -14.07 -20.05
CA ILE A 406 -3.52 -14.17 -18.93
C ILE A 406 -3.99 -15.61 -18.66
N GLN A 407 -4.22 -16.41 -19.71
CA GLN A 407 -4.65 -17.80 -19.56
C GLN A 407 -3.56 -18.66 -18.93
N ALA A 408 -2.29 -18.43 -19.29
CA ALA A 408 -1.16 -19.15 -18.68
C ALA A 408 -0.98 -18.81 -17.19
N LEU A 409 -1.16 -17.55 -16.79
CA LEU A 409 -1.12 -17.12 -15.39
C LEU A 409 -2.25 -17.76 -14.57
N VAL A 410 -3.48 -17.69 -15.09
CA VAL A 410 -4.65 -18.35 -14.47
C VAL A 410 -4.42 -19.84 -14.31
N SER A 411 -3.86 -20.48 -15.34
CA SER A 411 -3.55 -21.91 -15.32
C SER A 411 -2.59 -22.29 -14.20
N ILE A 412 -1.44 -21.60 -14.08
CA ILE A 412 -0.44 -21.91 -13.04
C ILE A 412 -1.01 -21.69 -11.64
N VAL A 413 -1.71 -20.57 -11.41
CA VAL A 413 -2.27 -20.25 -10.10
C VAL A 413 -3.30 -21.28 -9.68
N ASN A 414 -4.21 -21.67 -10.58
CA ASN A 414 -5.23 -22.68 -10.29
C ASN A 414 -4.61 -24.07 -10.12
N GLY A 415 -3.75 -24.49 -11.05
CA GLY A 415 -3.14 -25.82 -11.05
C GLY A 415 -2.26 -26.09 -9.82
N LEU A 416 -1.61 -25.06 -9.30
CA LEU A 416 -0.81 -25.12 -8.08
C LEU A 416 -1.59 -24.76 -6.81
N ASN A 417 -2.88 -24.46 -6.93
CA ASN A 417 -3.74 -23.98 -5.84
C ASN A 417 -3.12 -22.82 -5.05
N LEU A 418 -2.46 -21.89 -5.76
CA LEU A 418 -1.87 -20.72 -5.13
C LEU A 418 -2.97 -19.76 -4.69
N SER A 419 -2.88 -19.31 -3.45
CA SER A 419 -3.87 -18.43 -2.83
C SER A 419 -3.21 -17.26 -2.11
N GLY A 420 -4.03 -16.31 -1.68
CA GLY A 420 -3.60 -15.02 -1.15
C GLY A 420 -3.72 -13.94 -2.21
N GLY A 421 -3.04 -12.82 -2.03
CA GLY A 421 -3.10 -11.72 -2.99
C GLY A 421 -3.76 -10.47 -2.44
N ASN A 422 -3.04 -9.34 -2.47
CA ASN A 422 -3.61 -8.01 -2.31
C ASN A 422 -3.84 -7.41 -3.70
N PRO A 423 -5.08 -7.15 -4.16
CA PRO A 423 -5.35 -6.59 -5.48
C PRO A 423 -4.57 -5.29 -5.79
N ASN A 424 -4.15 -4.54 -4.78
CA ASN A 424 -3.34 -3.34 -4.95
C ASN A 424 -1.98 -3.63 -5.59
N VAL A 425 -1.46 -4.86 -5.51
CA VAL A 425 -0.23 -5.25 -6.23
C VAL A 425 -0.37 -5.07 -7.74
N LEU A 426 -1.59 -5.04 -8.29
CA LEU A 426 -1.85 -4.80 -9.70
C LEU A 426 -1.60 -3.34 -10.11
N MET A 427 -1.42 -2.41 -9.16
CA MET A 427 -1.03 -1.03 -9.45
C MET A 427 0.34 -0.94 -10.13
N VAL A 428 1.18 -1.98 -9.99
CA VAL A 428 2.44 -2.10 -10.71
C VAL A 428 2.24 -2.13 -12.24
N TYR A 429 1.03 -2.45 -12.74
CA TYR A 429 0.75 -2.51 -14.17
C TYR A 429 0.05 -1.24 -14.68
N SER A 430 0.66 -0.62 -15.68
CA SER A 430 0.11 0.52 -16.42
C SER A 430 -1.10 0.13 -17.27
N ASP A 431 -1.15 -1.11 -17.76
CA ASP A 431 -2.20 -1.67 -18.61
C ASP A 431 -3.21 -2.55 -17.86
N ARG A 432 -3.25 -2.47 -16.52
CA ARG A 432 -4.14 -3.29 -15.67
C ARG A 432 -5.62 -3.26 -16.04
N ALA A 433 -6.08 -2.20 -16.69
CA ALA A 433 -7.46 -2.09 -17.20
C ALA A 433 -7.81 -3.16 -18.24
N GLN A 434 -6.83 -3.78 -18.89
CA GLN A 434 -7.02 -4.87 -19.84
C GLN A 434 -7.17 -6.25 -19.16
N ILE A 435 -6.96 -6.33 -17.84
CA ILE A 435 -7.09 -7.59 -17.09
C ILE A 435 -8.57 -7.96 -16.99
N PRO A 436 -9.00 -9.10 -17.56
CA PRO A 436 -10.38 -9.56 -17.42
C PRO A 436 -10.74 -9.84 -15.96
N SER A 437 -11.98 -9.51 -15.56
CA SER A 437 -12.45 -9.67 -14.18
C SER A 437 -12.31 -11.10 -13.63
N TYR A 438 -12.49 -12.12 -14.47
CA TYR A 438 -12.32 -13.52 -14.07
C TYR A 438 -10.86 -13.87 -13.71
N ALA A 439 -9.89 -13.13 -14.24
CA ALA A 439 -8.48 -13.39 -14.06
C ALA A 439 -7.84 -12.52 -12.98
N THR A 440 -8.53 -11.48 -12.49
CA THR A 440 -8.01 -10.51 -11.52
C THR A 440 -7.36 -11.21 -10.32
N SER A 441 -8.07 -12.12 -9.66
CA SER A 441 -7.53 -12.84 -8.50
C SER A 441 -6.27 -13.64 -8.83
N ALA A 442 -6.25 -14.31 -9.98
CA ALA A 442 -5.11 -15.11 -10.38
C ALA A 442 -3.89 -14.24 -10.71
N VAL A 443 -4.08 -13.11 -11.41
CA VAL A 443 -2.98 -12.18 -11.66
C VAL A 443 -2.46 -11.60 -10.36
N THR A 444 -3.34 -11.20 -9.44
CA THR A 444 -2.94 -10.71 -8.12
C THR A 444 -2.04 -11.71 -7.40
N VAL A 445 -2.45 -12.99 -7.34
CA VAL A 445 -1.65 -14.06 -6.75
C VAL A 445 -0.31 -14.21 -7.48
N ALA A 446 -0.34 -14.27 -8.81
CA ALA A 446 0.84 -14.47 -9.63
C ALA A 446 1.86 -13.33 -9.43
N THR A 447 1.42 -12.07 -9.44
CA THR A 447 2.26 -10.90 -9.23
C THR A 447 2.85 -10.89 -7.82
N GLN A 448 2.03 -11.14 -6.79
CA GLN A 448 2.51 -11.15 -5.40
C GLN A 448 3.48 -12.32 -5.12
N LYS A 449 3.31 -13.44 -5.81
CA LYS A 449 4.20 -14.60 -5.73
C LYS A 449 5.41 -14.50 -6.66
N LEU A 450 5.64 -13.33 -7.28
CA LEU A 450 6.75 -13.05 -8.19
C LEU A 450 6.78 -13.99 -9.41
N LEU A 451 5.62 -14.53 -9.84
CA LEU A 451 5.51 -15.39 -11.02
C LEU A 451 5.59 -14.62 -12.34
N VAL A 452 5.22 -13.34 -12.31
CA VAL A 452 5.11 -12.53 -13.52
C VAL A 452 6.47 -11.95 -13.87
N VAL A 453 6.91 -12.18 -15.10
CA VAL A 453 8.10 -11.58 -15.70
C VAL A 453 7.69 -10.88 -16.99
N ASN A 454 7.95 -9.58 -17.08
CA ASN A 454 7.52 -8.73 -18.19
C ASN A 454 8.75 -8.09 -18.85
N TYR A 455 8.94 -8.39 -20.13
CA TYR A 455 10.02 -7.85 -20.95
C TYR A 455 9.43 -7.06 -22.12
N PRO A 456 9.99 -5.88 -22.47
CA PRO A 456 11.09 -5.19 -21.79
C PRO A 456 10.65 -4.33 -20.61
N GLN A 457 9.35 -4.07 -20.44
CA GLN A 457 8.80 -3.16 -19.44
C GLN A 457 8.12 -3.95 -18.29
N PRO A 458 8.70 -4.00 -17.07
CA PRO A 458 8.13 -4.74 -15.96
C PRO A 458 6.67 -4.35 -15.61
N ASP A 459 6.31 -3.10 -15.85
CA ASP A 459 5.00 -2.49 -15.58
C ASP A 459 3.97 -2.65 -16.72
N GLN A 460 4.24 -3.44 -17.76
CA GLN A 460 3.29 -3.78 -18.82
C GLN A 460 3.02 -5.29 -18.87
N LEU A 461 1.79 -5.69 -18.54
CA LEU A 461 1.42 -7.11 -18.48
C LEU A 461 1.12 -7.71 -19.86
N GLU A 462 0.46 -6.97 -20.74
CA GLU A 462 -0.08 -7.39 -22.04
C GLU A 462 -1.01 -8.62 -21.94
N PRO A 463 -2.08 -8.59 -21.12
CA PRO A 463 -2.78 -9.80 -20.69
C PRO A 463 -3.45 -10.57 -21.84
N LEU A 464 -3.88 -9.88 -22.90
CA LEU A 464 -4.61 -10.48 -24.02
C LEU A 464 -3.70 -10.97 -25.16
N ARG A 465 -2.39 -10.69 -25.10
CA ARG A 465 -1.43 -11.14 -26.11
C ARG A 465 -1.18 -12.65 -25.98
N GLU A 466 -0.93 -13.31 -27.12
CA GLU A 466 -0.45 -14.69 -27.13
C GLU A 466 0.89 -14.82 -26.39
N ILE A 467 0.99 -15.81 -25.48
CA ILE A 467 2.19 -16.01 -24.69
C ILE A 467 3.25 -16.77 -25.50
N THR A 468 4.50 -16.32 -25.43
CA THR A 468 5.60 -16.94 -26.16
C THR A 468 6.25 -18.10 -25.40
N ARG A 469 7.00 -18.95 -26.10
CA ARG A 469 7.79 -20.03 -25.51
C ARG A 469 8.76 -19.55 -24.43
N ALA A 470 9.41 -18.39 -24.62
CA ALA A 470 10.28 -17.80 -23.62
C ALA A 470 9.50 -17.40 -22.35
N GLU A 471 8.36 -16.73 -22.50
CA GLU A 471 7.52 -16.31 -21.38
C GLU A 471 6.97 -17.51 -20.60
N VAL A 472 6.59 -18.59 -21.29
CA VAL A 472 6.15 -19.84 -20.65
C VAL A 472 7.28 -20.50 -19.87
N ALA A 473 8.49 -20.56 -20.43
CA ALA A 473 9.66 -21.11 -19.73
C ALA A 473 9.94 -20.34 -18.44
N VAL A 474 9.92 -19.00 -18.50
CA VAL A 474 10.14 -18.17 -17.33
C VAL A 474 9.02 -18.34 -16.29
N LEU A 475 7.76 -18.36 -16.74
CA LEU A 475 6.61 -18.58 -15.86
C LEU A 475 6.71 -19.92 -15.11
N ILE A 476 7.14 -20.99 -15.80
CA ILE A 476 7.38 -22.30 -15.19
C ILE A 476 8.49 -22.23 -14.15
N TYR A 477 9.62 -21.62 -14.51
CA TYR A 477 10.74 -21.51 -13.58
C TYR A 477 10.33 -20.76 -12.32
N GLN A 478 9.65 -19.62 -12.46
CA GLN A 478 9.15 -18.87 -11.31
C GLN A 478 8.12 -19.66 -10.49
N ALA A 479 7.29 -20.50 -11.12
CA ALA A 479 6.37 -21.37 -10.41
C ALA A 479 7.10 -22.44 -9.58
N LEU A 480 8.21 -22.99 -10.09
CA LEU A 480 9.06 -23.90 -9.33
C LEU A 480 9.75 -23.19 -8.15
N VAL A 481 10.22 -21.95 -8.34
CA VAL A 481 10.77 -21.13 -7.26
C VAL A 481 9.71 -20.84 -6.19
N ALA A 482 8.50 -20.43 -6.60
CA ALA A 482 7.41 -20.10 -5.68
C ALA A 482 6.90 -21.30 -4.88
N THR A 483 7.15 -22.53 -5.36
CA THR A 483 6.82 -23.78 -4.67
C THR A 483 8.02 -24.40 -3.93
N GLY A 484 9.16 -23.71 -3.90
CA GLY A 484 10.38 -24.15 -3.20
C GLY A 484 11.13 -25.28 -3.89
N GLN A 485 10.85 -25.56 -5.16
CA GLN A 485 11.50 -26.61 -5.95
C GLN A 485 12.77 -26.11 -6.65
N GLU A 486 12.93 -24.80 -6.83
CA GLU A 486 14.11 -24.18 -7.44
C GLU A 486 14.59 -22.97 -6.64
N ASN A 487 15.86 -22.64 -6.83
CA ASN A 487 16.42 -21.41 -6.32
C ASN A 487 16.02 -20.23 -7.23
N PRO A 488 15.75 -19.04 -6.68
CA PRO A 488 15.48 -17.85 -7.48
C PRO A 488 16.61 -17.59 -8.48
N LEU A 489 16.24 -17.32 -9.74
CA LEU A 489 17.18 -16.77 -10.72
C LEU A 489 17.06 -15.24 -10.76
N PRO A 490 18.18 -14.53 -10.92
CA PRO A 490 18.19 -13.11 -11.19
C PRO A 490 17.34 -12.75 -12.42
N SER A 491 16.50 -11.72 -12.33
CA SER A 491 15.93 -11.03 -13.51
C SER A 491 15.40 -9.65 -13.15
N ALA A 492 15.86 -8.64 -13.90
CA ALA A 492 15.34 -7.26 -13.83
C ALA A 492 13.88 -7.15 -14.33
N TYR A 493 13.40 -8.18 -15.03
CA TYR A 493 12.07 -8.24 -15.60
C TYR A 493 11.05 -8.91 -14.67
N ILE A 494 11.49 -9.49 -13.53
CA ILE A 494 10.57 -10.02 -12.51
C ILE A 494 9.80 -8.85 -11.91
N VAL A 495 8.47 -8.93 -11.99
CA VAL A 495 7.59 -7.89 -11.47
C VAL A 495 7.55 -7.97 -9.95
N LYS A 496 8.06 -6.92 -9.29
CA LYS A 496 8.08 -6.79 -7.83
C LYS A 496 7.06 -5.73 -7.42
N PRO A 497 5.85 -6.10 -6.99
CA PRO A 497 4.85 -5.12 -6.57
C PRO A 497 5.25 -4.48 -5.24
N GLU A 498 4.98 -3.19 -5.09
CA GLU A 498 5.04 -2.53 -3.78
C GLU A 498 3.98 -3.15 -2.86
N THR A 499 4.43 -3.76 -1.76
CA THR A 499 3.56 -4.50 -0.81
C THR A 499 3.17 -3.66 0.40
N GLU A 500 3.68 -2.44 0.50
CA GLU A 500 3.41 -1.55 1.62
C GLU A 500 2.37 -0.48 1.25
N ILE A 501 1.23 -0.59 1.93
CA ILE A 501 0.12 0.38 2.08
C ILE A 501 -1.06 0.16 1.11
N PRO A 502 -2.23 -0.31 1.61
CA PRO A 502 -3.47 -0.22 0.87
C PRO A 502 -4.02 1.20 0.99
N SER A 503 -3.65 2.07 0.07
CA SER A 503 -4.37 3.33 -0.13
C SER A 503 -5.42 3.09 -1.21
N PHE A 504 -6.72 3.05 -0.84
CA PHE A 504 -7.78 3.21 -1.83
C PHE A 504 -7.97 4.69 -2.08
N SER A 505 -8.07 5.09 -3.36
CA SER A 505 -8.10 6.49 -3.75
C SER A 505 -9.33 7.25 -3.22
N ASP A 506 -10.42 6.54 -2.99
CA ASP A 506 -11.74 7.07 -2.65
C ASP A 506 -12.08 7.01 -1.16
N ILE A 507 -11.20 6.46 -0.33
CA ILE A 507 -11.37 6.51 1.14
C ILE A 507 -10.59 7.64 1.79
N VAL A 508 -9.74 8.34 1.04
CA VAL A 508 -8.89 9.39 1.61
C VAL A 508 -9.77 10.57 2.05
N GLY A 509 -9.78 10.87 3.35
CA GLY A 509 -10.66 11.88 3.96
C GLY A 509 -12.10 11.40 4.19
N HIS A 510 -12.41 10.14 3.89
CA HIS A 510 -13.74 9.56 4.11
C HIS A 510 -13.94 9.22 5.60
N TRP A 511 -15.14 9.45 6.15
CA TRP A 511 -15.40 9.27 7.60
C TRP A 511 -15.13 7.84 8.11
N ALA A 512 -15.29 6.86 7.23
CA ALA A 512 -15.06 5.45 7.52
C ALA A 512 -13.63 4.97 7.23
N GLU A 513 -12.76 5.83 6.71
CA GLU A 513 -11.37 5.52 6.38
C GLU A 513 -10.63 4.71 7.44
N PRO A 514 -10.61 5.11 8.74
CA PRO A 514 -9.85 4.36 9.73
C PRO A 514 -10.39 2.95 9.94
N PHE A 515 -11.72 2.75 9.87
CA PHE A 515 -12.32 1.42 9.99
C PHE A 515 -12.01 0.56 8.77
N ILE A 516 -12.12 1.14 7.57
CA ILE A 516 -11.83 0.45 6.31
C ILE A 516 -10.37 0.03 6.28
N ARG A 517 -9.43 0.95 6.53
CA ARG A 517 -7.99 0.66 6.56
C ARG A 517 -7.66 -0.43 7.57
N ALA A 518 -8.28 -0.40 8.75
CA ALA A 518 -8.03 -1.40 9.78
C ALA A 518 -8.60 -2.79 9.42
N LEU A 519 -9.78 -2.86 8.79
CA LEU A 519 -10.29 -4.13 8.29
C LEU A 519 -9.45 -4.67 7.12
N VAL A 520 -8.90 -3.80 6.28
CA VAL A 520 -8.01 -4.19 5.17
C VAL A 520 -6.68 -4.69 5.70
N SER A 521 -6.09 -4.03 6.70
CA SER A 521 -4.82 -4.48 7.31
C SER A 521 -4.96 -5.81 8.05
N MET A 522 -6.17 -6.16 8.50
CA MET A 522 -6.51 -7.48 9.04
C MET A 522 -6.88 -8.52 7.97
N ASN A 523 -6.82 -8.15 6.68
CA ASN A 523 -7.24 -8.97 5.56
C ASN A 523 -8.71 -9.44 5.64
N LEU A 524 -9.59 -8.62 6.23
CA LEU A 524 -11.02 -8.93 6.42
C LEU A 524 -11.91 -8.34 5.32
N THR A 525 -11.47 -7.26 4.68
CA THR A 525 -12.15 -6.65 3.54
C THR A 525 -11.13 -6.21 2.50
N GLN A 526 -11.60 -6.09 1.26
CA GLN A 526 -10.79 -5.63 0.13
C GLN A 526 -11.54 -4.58 -0.69
N GLY A 527 -10.78 -3.81 -1.47
CA GLY A 527 -11.31 -2.90 -2.48
C GLY A 527 -11.56 -3.59 -3.82
N PHE A 528 -11.85 -2.80 -4.82
CA PHE A 528 -12.08 -3.22 -6.19
C PHE A 528 -10.79 -3.12 -7.02
N ALA A 529 -10.79 -3.77 -8.19
CA ALA A 529 -9.63 -3.82 -9.08
C ALA A 529 -9.20 -2.44 -9.62
N ASP A 530 -10.10 -1.45 -9.57
CA ASP A 530 -9.84 -0.07 -9.97
C ASP A 530 -9.06 0.74 -8.92
N GLY A 531 -8.78 0.16 -7.75
CA GLY A 531 -8.09 0.82 -6.64
C GLY A 531 -9.02 1.58 -5.69
N THR A 532 -10.34 1.44 -5.83
CA THR A 532 -11.34 2.05 -4.96
C THR A 532 -11.88 1.07 -3.91
N TYR A 533 -12.42 1.56 -2.80
CA TYR A 533 -13.20 0.78 -1.85
C TYR A 533 -14.71 0.90 -2.08
N GLN A 534 -15.14 1.94 -2.76
CA GLN A 534 -16.51 2.41 -2.98
C GLN A 534 -17.29 2.53 -1.65
N PRO A 535 -16.83 3.36 -0.70
CA PRO A 535 -17.36 3.40 0.66
C PRO A 535 -18.86 3.76 0.71
N ASP A 536 -19.34 4.59 -0.21
CA ASP A 536 -20.73 5.06 -0.25
C ASP A 536 -21.68 4.16 -1.04
N GLN A 537 -21.18 3.15 -1.74
CA GLN A 537 -22.03 2.19 -2.45
C GLN A 537 -22.72 1.24 -1.47
N ALA A 538 -23.94 0.83 -1.80
CA ALA A 538 -24.68 -0.17 -1.01
C ALA A 538 -23.98 -1.54 -1.06
N MET A 539 -23.98 -2.26 0.06
CA MET A 539 -23.38 -3.60 0.14
C MET A 539 -24.43 -4.69 -0.12
N SER A 540 -24.10 -5.68 -0.96
CA SER A 540 -24.98 -6.83 -1.20
C SER A 540 -24.96 -7.84 -0.04
N ARG A 541 -26.02 -8.65 0.08
CA ARG A 541 -26.12 -9.75 1.07
C ARG A 541 -24.99 -10.77 0.96
N ALA A 542 -24.54 -11.08 -0.26
CA ALA A 542 -23.38 -11.95 -0.49
C ALA A 542 -22.07 -11.30 -0.01
N GLN A 543 -21.85 -10.01 -0.30
CA GLN A 543 -20.67 -9.27 0.18
C GLN A 543 -20.64 -9.18 1.71
N TYR A 544 -21.79 -8.89 2.33
CA TYR A 544 -21.91 -8.83 3.78
C TYR A 544 -21.59 -10.17 4.45
N THR A 545 -22.13 -11.28 3.94
CA THR A 545 -21.88 -12.62 4.52
C THR A 545 -20.43 -13.07 4.35
N ALA A 546 -19.79 -12.74 3.22
CA ALA A 546 -18.35 -12.94 3.05
C ALA A 546 -17.54 -12.22 4.13
N LEU A 547 -17.84 -10.94 4.39
CA LEU A 547 -17.18 -10.18 5.45
C LEU A 547 -17.43 -10.80 6.83
N ILE A 548 -18.66 -11.21 7.16
CA ILE A 548 -18.98 -11.83 8.45
C ILE A 548 -18.27 -13.17 8.65
N ALA A 549 -18.26 -14.04 7.62
CA ALA A 549 -17.61 -15.34 7.69
C ALA A 549 -16.10 -15.17 7.94
N THR A 550 -15.45 -14.25 7.23
CA THR A 550 -14.02 -13.96 7.40
C THR A 550 -13.73 -13.27 8.74
N ALA A 551 -14.53 -12.27 9.12
CA ALA A 551 -14.31 -11.50 10.35
C ALA A 551 -14.55 -12.34 11.60
N PHE A 552 -15.63 -13.14 11.65
CA PHE A 552 -16.05 -13.81 12.88
C PHE A 552 -15.80 -15.32 12.89
N ASN A 553 -15.70 -15.97 11.73
CA ASN A 553 -15.65 -17.43 11.58
C ASN A 553 -16.58 -18.16 12.56
N PRO A 554 -17.89 -17.87 12.54
CA PRO A 554 -18.79 -18.28 13.61
C PRO A 554 -19.00 -19.80 13.62
N PRO A 555 -19.02 -20.43 14.81
CA PRO A 555 -19.34 -21.84 14.92
C PRO A 555 -20.82 -22.09 14.57
N ALA A 556 -21.12 -23.28 14.04
CA ALA A 556 -22.49 -23.64 13.68
C ALA A 556 -23.39 -23.77 14.91
N LYS A 557 -24.43 -22.94 14.99
CA LYS A 557 -25.47 -22.95 16.03
C LYS A 557 -26.77 -23.63 15.57
N ARG A 558 -26.93 -23.84 14.26
CA ARG A 558 -28.10 -24.49 13.64
C ARG A 558 -27.72 -25.28 12.39
N PRO A 559 -28.59 -26.18 11.90
CA PRO A 559 -28.38 -26.91 10.65
C PRO A 559 -28.18 -25.97 9.45
N SER A 560 -27.52 -26.46 8.40
CA SER A 560 -27.32 -25.69 7.16
C SER A 560 -28.67 -25.44 6.47
N PRO A 561 -29.06 -24.18 6.25
CA PRO A 561 -30.25 -23.87 5.46
C PRO A 561 -29.96 -24.07 3.97
N GLU A 562 -30.82 -24.82 3.28
CA GLU A 562 -30.75 -24.95 1.81
C GLU A 562 -31.47 -23.76 1.17
N PHE A 563 -30.71 -22.90 0.50
CA PHE A 563 -31.25 -21.78 -0.28
C PHE A 563 -31.41 -22.17 -1.75
N THR A 564 -32.58 -21.97 -2.31
CA THR A 564 -32.93 -22.40 -3.67
C THR A 564 -32.28 -21.58 -4.77
N ASP A 565 -31.84 -20.36 -4.45
CA ASP A 565 -31.25 -19.38 -5.36
C ASP A 565 -29.72 -19.25 -5.23
N ILE A 566 -29.07 -20.18 -4.51
CA ILE A 566 -27.62 -20.21 -4.34
C ILE A 566 -27.06 -21.46 -5.03
N ALA A 567 -26.44 -21.25 -6.18
CA ALA A 567 -25.69 -22.28 -6.88
C ALA A 567 -24.48 -22.73 -6.03
N LYS A 568 -24.13 -24.03 -6.10
CA LYS A 568 -23.04 -24.61 -5.30
C LYS A 568 -21.67 -23.99 -5.59
N ASP A 569 -21.47 -23.52 -6.82
CA ASP A 569 -20.26 -22.84 -7.30
C ASP A 569 -20.35 -21.31 -7.19
N PHE A 570 -21.43 -20.77 -6.60
CA PHE A 570 -21.52 -19.34 -6.34
C PHE A 570 -20.41 -18.92 -5.35
N TRP A 571 -19.69 -17.84 -5.68
CA TRP A 571 -18.47 -17.43 -4.96
C TRP A 571 -18.65 -17.25 -3.45
N ALA A 572 -19.85 -16.85 -2.99
CA ALA A 572 -20.16 -16.66 -1.58
C ALA A 572 -20.91 -17.84 -0.94
N ALA A 573 -21.13 -18.96 -1.64
CA ALA A 573 -21.96 -20.07 -1.14
C ALA A 573 -21.49 -20.57 0.24
N ASN A 574 -20.19 -20.82 0.40
CA ASN A 574 -19.62 -21.24 1.68
C ASN A 574 -19.73 -20.17 2.76
N ALA A 575 -19.50 -18.90 2.43
CA ALA A 575 -19.62 -17.80 3.39
C ALA A 575 -21.07 -17.59 3.85
N ILE A 576 -22.02 -17.71 2.93
CA ILE A 576 -23.46 -17.67 3.22
C ILE A 576 -23.83 -18.81 4.16
N GLU A 577 -23.34 -20.03 3.89
CA GLU A 577 -23.56 -21.17 4.77
C GLU A 577 -23.00 -20.91 6.19
N ILE A 578 -21.74 -20.49 6.30
CA ILE A 578 -21.07 -20.21 7.59
C ILE A 578 -21.85 -19.15 8.38
N ALA A 579 -22.14 -18.00 7.75
CA ALA A 579 -22.85 -16.90 8.40
C ALA A 579 -24.29 -17.30 8.79
N ALA A 580 -24.97 -18.10 7.95
CA ALA A 580 -26.30 -18.57 8.23
C ALA A 580 -26.31 -19.58 9.39
N ARG A 581 -25.42 -20.58 9.39
CA ARG A 581 -25.30 -21.55 10.49
C ARG A 581 -24.86 -20.90 11.79
N GLY A 582 -24.04 -19.85 11.71
CA GLY A 582 -23.61 -19.04 12.84
C GLY A 582 -24.68 -18.13 13.44
N GLY A 583 -25.84 -17.99 12.79
CA GLY A 583 -26.97 -17.19 13.27
C GLY A 583 -26.89 -15.70 12.94
N PHE A 584 -25.98 -15.27 12.07
CA PHE A 584 -25.89 -13.87 11.63
C PHE A 584 -26.98 -13.53 10.61
N VAL A 585 -27.18 -14.38 9.59
CA VAL A 585 -28.12 -14.11 8.49
C VAL A 585 -29.15 -15.22 8.33
N GLY A 586 -30.33 -14.92 7.78
CA GLY A 586 -31.35 -15.90 7.39
C GLY A 586 -31.84 -15.69 5.95
N GLY A 587 -32.56 -16.67 5.42
CA GLY A 587 -33.30 -16.56 4.17
C GLY A 587 -34.72 -16.07 4.36
N PHE A 588 -35.44 -15.97 3.24
CA PHE A 588 -36.84 -15.56 3.19
C PHE A 588 -37.78 -16.77 3.31
N SER A 589 -39.07 -16.51 3.50
CA SER A 589 -40.10 -17.55 3.65
C SER A 589 -40.25 -18.46 2.42
N ASP A 590 -39.85 -17.96 1.25
CA ASP A 590 -39.81 -18.68 -0.03
C ASP A 590 -38.54 -19.55 -0.22
N ARG A 591 -37.73 -19.72 0.82
CA ARG A 591 -36.44 -20.45 0.82
C ARG A 591 -35.34 -19.83 -0.05
N THR A 592 -35.48 -18.56 -0.44
CA THR A 592 -34.41 -17.81 -1.12
C THR A 592 -33.50 -17.09 -0.13
N PHE A 593 -32.25 -16.82 -0.52
CA PHE A 593 -31.32 -15.97 0.22
C PHE A 593 -31.21 -14.57 -0.38
N ARG A 594 -31.40 -14.42 -1.69
CA ARG A 594 -31.29 -13.18 -2.49
C ARG A 594 -29.90 -12.55 -2.42
N PRO A 595 -28.86 -13.19 -2.99
CA PRO A 595 -27.47 -12.83 -2.77
C PRO A 595 -27.06 -11.46 -3.34
N THR A 596 -27.73 -11.01 -4.40
CA THR A 596 -27.47 -9.72 -5.06
C THR A 596 -28.26 -8.56 -4.46
N GLN A 597 -29.26 -8.84 -3.61
CA GLN A 597 -30.03 -7.80 -2.94
C GLN A 597 -29.16 -7.09 -1.89
N ASN A 598 -29.26 -5.77 -1.81
CA ASN A 598 -28.53 -4.98 -0.82
C ASN A 598 -29.04 -5.22 0.60
N VAL A 599 -28.13 -5.22 1.57
CA VAL A 599 -28.50 -5.33 2.99
C VAL A 599 -29.07 -4.01 3.48
N GLN A 600 -30.14 -4.07 4.27
CA GLN A 600 -30.64 -2.89 4.98
C GLN A 600 -29.81 -2.63 6.23
N ARG A 601 -29.69 -1.36 6.61
CA ARG A 601 -28.93 -0.92 7.78
C ARG A 601 -29.38 -1.62 9.06
N LEU A 602 -30.68 -1.72 9.29
CA LEU A 602 -31.24 -2.43 10.43
C LEU A 602 -30.93 -3.93 10.42
N GLN A 603 -30.87 -4.56 9.24
CA GLN A 603 -30.53 -5.98 9.11
C GLN A 603 -29.08 -6.25 9.53
N VAL A 604 -28.15 -5.31 9.24
CA VAL A 604 -26.75 -5.41 9.69
C VAL A 604 -26.67 -5.39 11.22
N ILE A 605 -27.41 -4.48 11.86
CA ILE A 605 -27.45 -4.35 13.33
C ILE A 605 -28.01 -5.62 13.98
N VAL A 606 -29.18 -6.07 13.52
CA VAL A 606 -29.83 -7.30 14.03
C VAL A 606 -28.94 -8.52 13.83
N SER A 607 -28.30 -8.63 12.66
CA SER A 607 -27.37 -9.72 12.33
C SER A 607 -26.17 -9.76 13.29
N LEU A 608 -25.52 -8.62 13.56
CA LEU A 608 -24.37 -8.57 14.46
C LEU A 608 -24.75 -8.93 15.91
N VAL A 609 -25.89 -8.41 16.41
CA VAL A 609 -26.36 -8.71 17.77
C VAL A 609 -26.68 -10.19 17.93
N ASN A 610 -27.47 -10.75 17.01
CA ASN A 610 -27.90 -12.15 17.08
C ASN A 610 -26.72 -13.12 16.85
N GLY A 611 -25.91 -12.83 15.85
CA GLY A 611 -24.76 -13.65 15.48
C GLY A 611 -23.74 -13.77 16.60
N LEU A 612 -23.43 -12.64 17.26
CA LEU A 612 -22.51 -12.60 18.40
C LEU A 612 -23.16 -13.03 19.73
N GLY A 613 -24.49 -13.20 19.77
CA GLY A 613 -25.20 -13.59 20.99
C GLY A 613 -25.11 -12.52 22.08
N LEU A 614 -25.14 -11.24 21.71
CA LEU A 614 -25.02 -10.13 22.65
C LEU A 614 -26.31 -10.00 23.49
N ALA A 615 -26.15 -9.77 24.79
CA ALA A 615 -27.25 -9.62 25.73
C ALA A 615 -27.39 -8.16 26.21
N ALA A 616 -28.62 -7.76 26.55
CA ALA A 616 -28.89 -6.47 27.15
C ALA A 616 -28.40 -6.44 28.61
N THR A 617 -27.76 -5.34 29.02
CA THR A 617 -27.21 -5.19 30.38
C THR A 617 -28.05 -4.30 31.30
N ALA A 618 -29.00 -3.53 30.75
CA ALA A 618 -30.03 -2.78 31.48
C ALA A 618 -31.16 -2.30 30.52
N GLN A 619 -32.37 -2.06 31.04
CA GLN A 619 -33.42 -1.34 30.31
C GLN A 619 -33.07 0.14 30.25
N LYS A 620 -32.61 0.59 29.09
CA LYS A 620 -32.27 1.99 28.81
C LYS A 620 -33.04 2.45 27.59
N THR A 621 -33.61 3.66 27.67
CA THR A 621 -34.45 4.23 26.61
C THR A 621 -33.60 4.63 25.40
N LEU A 622 -34.06 4.31 24.19
CA LEU A 622 -33.43 4.75 22.94
C LEU A 622 -33.58 6.27 22.79
N THR A 623 -32.57 6.95 22.27
CA THR A 623 -32.55 8.42 22.10
C THR A 623 -32.37 8.85 20.64
N TYR A 624 -32.74 8.00 19.68
CA TYR A 624 -32.66 8.35 18.25
C TYR A 624 -33.80 9.30 17.84
N ILE A 625 -33.48 10.26 16.96
CA ILE A 625 -34.45 11.21 16.41
C ILE A 625 -35.57 10.46 15.67
N ASP A 626 -35.24 9.36 15.00
CA ASP A 626 -36.13 8.54 14.20
C ASP A 626 -36.43 7.17 14.85
N GLN A 627 -36.46 7.13 16.19
CA GLN A 627 -36.73 5.91 16.94
C GLN A 627 -38.11 5.28 16.63
N ASP A 628 -39.08 6.11 16.26
CA ASP A 628 -40.43 5.71 15.84
C ASP A 628 -40.42 4.89 14.54
N LYS A 629 -39.39 5.08 13.69
CA LYS A 629 -39.18 4.32 12.46
C LYS A 629 -38.52 2.96 12.68
N ILE A 630 -38.15 2.61 13.91
CA ILE A 630 -37.56 1.31 14.24
C ILE A 630 -38.69 0.28 14.43
N PRO A 631 -38.81 -0.73 13.54
CA PRO A 631 -39.79 -1.80 13.69
C PRO A 631 -39.64 -2.54 15.01
N GLU A 632 -40.76 -2.97 15.60
CA GLU A 632 -40.81 -3.59 16.93
C GLU A 632 -39.82 -4.75 17.09
N TYR A 633 -39.73 -5.63 16.08
CA TYR A 633 -38.84 -6.80 16.12
C TYR A 633 -37.35 -6.47 16.26
N ALA A 634 -36.93 -5.25 15.90
CA ALA A 634 -35.52 -4.85 15.90
C ALA A 634 -35.15 -3.94 17.07
N ARG A 635 -36.12 -3.46 17.85
CA ARG A 635 -35.88 -2.48 18.93
C ARG A 635 -34.86 -2.99 19.95
N THR A 636 -35.03 -4.22 20.42
CA THR A 636 -34.09 -4.86 21.36
C THR A 636 -32.68 -4.95 20.79
N ALA A 637 -32.54 -5.34 19.52
CA ALA A 637 -31.23 -5.47 18.89
C ALA A 637 -30.55 -4.11 18.71
N VAL A 638 -31.30 -3.07 18.33
CA VAL A 638 -30.79 -1.70 18.26
C VAL A 638 -30.31 -1.25 19.64
N THR A 639 -31.11 -1.43 20.70
CA THR A 639 -30.71 -1.09 22.07
C THR A 639 -29.41 -1.78 22.48
N ILE A 640 -29.29 -3.08 22.23
CA ILE A 640 -28.06 -3.83 22.55
C ILE A 640 -26.87 -3.30 21.75
N ALA A 641 -27.01 -3.10 20.45
CA ALA A 641 -25.94 -2.60 19.60
C ALA A 641 -25.49 -1.18 20.00
N THR A 642 -26.42 -0.30 20.41
CA THR A 642 -26.08 1.01 20.98
C THR A 642 -25.30 0.86 22.29
N GLN A 643 -25.76 0.00 23.21
CA GLN A 643 -25.08 -0.24 24.50
C GLN A 643 -23.65 -0.78 24.31
N GLN A 644 -23.46 -1.64 23.31
CA GLN A 644 -22.17 -2.24 22.98
C GLN A 644 -21.29 -1.37 22.09
N LYS A 645 -21.72 -0.14 21.78
CA LYS A 645 -21.01 0.84 20.91
C LYS A 645 -20.74 0.31 19.49
N ILE A 646 -21.60 -0.58 19.00
CA ILE A 646 -21.51 -1.17 17.66
C ILE A 646 -22.01 -0.20 16.59
N ILE A 647 -23.05 0.58 16.90
CA ILE A 647 -23.67 1.49 15.93
C ILE A 647 -22.76 2.70 15.69
N VAL A 648 -22.46 2.94 14.41
CA VAL A 648 -21.74 4.12 13.92
C VAL A 648 -22.65 4.89 12.96
N ASN A 649 -23.03 6.10 13.34
CA ASN A 649 -23.99 6.96 12.64
C ASN A 649 -23.27 8.19 12.08
N TYR A 650 -23.26 8.30 10.74
CA TYR A 650 -22.72 9.42 10.01
C TYR A 650 -23.81 10.06 9.15
N PRO A 651 -23.86 11.40 9.02
CA PRO A 651 -23.02 12.38 9.73
C PRO A 651 -23.51 12.71 11.16
N ASP A 652 -24.77 12.38 11.48
CA ASP A 652 -25.40 12.69 12.77
C ASP A 652 -25.51 11.43 13.66
N PRO A 653 -24.80 11.38 14.81
CA PRO A 653 -24.87 10.26 15.74
C PRO A 653 -26.27 9.92 16.25
N ASN A 654 -27.20 10.88 16.25
CA ASN A 654 -28.56 10.71 16.78
C ASN A 654 -29.58 10.27 15.72
N LEU A 655 -29.18 10.11 14.46
CA LEU A 655 -30.04 9.65 13.36
C LEU A 655 -29.66 8.23 12.94
N LEU A 656 -30.57 7.27 13.13
CA LEU A 656 -30.29 5.86 12.79
C LEU A 656 -30.53 5.56 11.30
N ALA A 657 -31.58 6.13 10.71
CA ALA A 657 -32.10 5.82 9.37
C ALA A 657 -32.28 4.30 9.13
N PRO A 658 -33.15 3.60 9.89
CA PRO A 658 -33.13 2.15 9.99
C PRO A 658 -33.49 1.40 8.70
N THR A 659 -34.38 1.95 7.86
CA THR A 659 -35.00 1.20 6.75
C THR A 659 -34.28 1.31 5.41
N ARG A 660 -33.23 2.12 5.29
CA ARG A 660 -32.48 2.27 4.03
C ARG A 660 -31.40 1.19 3.87
N GLU A 661 -30.87 1.08 2.66
CA GLU A 661 -29.72 0.24 2.36
C GLU A 661 -28.47 0.72 3.13
N ALA A 662 -27.66 -0.22 3.59
CA ALA A 662 -26.41 0.05 4.28
C ALA A 662 -25.28 0.23 3.27
N THR A 663 -24.50 1.30 3.43
CA THR A 663 -23.31 1.50 2.59
C THR A 663 -22.16 0.61 3.05
N ARG A 664 -21.17 0.40 2.17
CA ARG A 664 -19.99 -0.39 2.48
C ARG A 664 -19.20 0.18 3.66
N ALA A 665 -19.09 1.50 3.74
CA ALA A 665 -18.50 2.22 4.88
C ALA A 665 -19.23 1.95 6.19
N GLU A 666 -20.55 1.94 6.19
CA GLU A 666 -21.36 1.68 7.38
C GLU A 666 -21.22 0.26 7.88
N VAL A 667 -21.23 -0.70 6.96
CA VAL A 667 -20.99 -2.10 7.29
C VAL A 667 -19.57 -2.26 7.85
N ALA A 668 -18.56 -1.68 7.20
CA ALA A 668 -17.17 -1.72 7.66
C ALA A 668 -17.02 -1.17 9.08
N ALA A 669 -17.61 0.00 9.35
CA ALA A 669 -17.56 0.62 10.67
C ALA A 669 -18.25 -0.24 11.75
N MET A 670 -19.46 -0.74 11.48
CA MET A 670 -20.20 -1.57 12.46
C MET A 670 -19.55 -2.94 12.69
N VAL A 671 -19.01 -3.58 11.65
CA VAL A 671 -18.25 -4.84 11.79
C VAL A 671 -16.97 -4.62 12.59
N TYR A 672 -16.25 -3.52 12.32
CA TYR A 672 -15.07 -3.17 13.12
C TYR A 672 -15.42 -2.99 14.59
N GLN A 673 -16.48 -2.22 14.89
CA GLN A 673 -16.91 -2.02 16.27
C GLN A 673 -17.35 -3.32 16.94
N ALA A 674 -18.00 -4.22 16.21
CA ALA A 674 -18.33 -5.55 16.72
C ALA A 674 -17.09 -6.41 17.05
N LEU A 675 -15.99 -6.26 16.28
CA LEU A 675 -14.69 -6.87 16.61
C LEU A 675 -14.07 -6.24 17.87
N VAL A 676 -14.22 -4.92 18.06
CA VAL A 676 -13.81 -4.22 19.29
C VAL A 676 -14.58 -4.74 20.50
N THR A 677 -15.90 -4.85 20.42
CA THR A 677 -16.77 -5.42 21.48
C THR A 677 -16.34 -6.85 21.82
N SER A 678 -15.91 -7.61 20.83
CA SER A 678 -15.41 -8.98 21.00
C SER A 678 -13.94 -9.06 21.45
N GLN A 679 -13.30 -7.92 21.77
CA GLN A 679 -11.88 -7.82 22.17
C GLN A 679 -10.88 -8.36 21.13
N ARG A 680 -11.26 -8.39 19.86
CA ARG A 680 -10.43 -8.91 18.75
C ARG A 680 -9.59 -7.84 18.07
N THR A 681 -9.86 -6.57 18.33
CA THR A 681 -9.09 -5.42 17.85
C THR A 681 -9.15 -4.27 18.84
N LYS A 682 -8.25 -3.29 18.66
CA LYS A 682 -8.20 -2.04 19.43
C LYS A 682 -9.35 -1.11 19.03
N VAL A 683 -9.75 -0.24 19.96
CA VAL A 683 -10.78 0.78 19.73
C VAL A 683 -10.27 1.81 18.71
N ILE A 684 -11.08 2.13 17.70
CA ILE A 684 -10.91 3.33 16.87
C ILE A 684 -11.81 4.42 17.46
N ASN A 685 -11.20 5.54 17.83
CA ASN A 685 -11.94 6.70 18.28
C ASN A 685 -12.57 7.40 17.08
N SER A 686 -13.90 7.37 16.98
CA SER A 686 -14.65 8.06 15.94
C SER A 686 -15.82 8.83 16.57
N PRO A 687 -16.04 10.10 16.18
CA PRO A 687 -17.16 10.91 16.70
C PRO A 687 -18.53 10.39 16.25
N TYR A 688 -18.55 9.45 15.31
CA TYR A 688 -19.76 8.84 14.76
C TYR A 688 -20.19 7.59 15.55
N VAL A 689 -19.35 7.09 16.47
CA VAL A 689 -19.73 5.99 17.37
C VAL A 689 -20.74 6.52 18.38
N VAL A 690 -21.91 5.89 18.46
CA VAL A 690 -22.98 6.33 19.36
C VAL A 690 -22.60 6.01 20.81
N LEU A 691 -22.39 7.05 21.64
CA LEU A 691 -21.95 6.94 23.03
C LEU A 691 -23.04 7.24 24.07
N HIS A 692 -24.21 7.75 23.65
CA HIS A 692 -25.21 8.25 24.58
C HIS A 692 -26.11 7.14 25.10
N ILE A 693 -26.06 6.95 26.41
CA ILE A 693 -27.18 6.39 27.14
C ILE A 693 -27.51 7.36 28.27
N SER A 694 -28.66 8.03 28.19
CA SER A 694 -29.21 8.76 29.33
C SER A 694 -29.61 7.74 30.40
N ASN A 695 -29.39 8.09 31.67
CA ASN A 695 -29.96 7.34 32.79
C ASN A 695 -31.47 7.48 32.84
#